data_AF-A0A927BQC0-F1
#
_entry.id   AF-A0A927BQC0-F1
#
_cell.length_a   1.000
_cell.length_b   1.000
_cell.length_c   1.000
_cell.angle_alpha   90.00
_cell.angle_beta   90.00
_cell.angle_gamma   90.00
#
_symmetry.space_group_name_H-M   'P 1'
#
loop_
_entity.id
_entity.type
_entity.pdbx_description
1 polymer ?
#
loop_
_entity_poly.entity_id
_entity_poly.type
_entity_poly.pdbx_seq_one_letter_code
_entity_poly.pdbx_strand_id
1 'polypeptide(L)'
;MSKMRKRMVVSLALTTTLLVSAPLTALAAKLPGAAYDTVQLEAVQTKEVTYYKAGSASIPDKIGWVREVQDLAFLPVATTSDVTAALQDEDGVYWIGTETGLQRVDFTAPDTRDIVQYFAGPRYLYGGDDHVTGLAADGAGGIWVETASGVTHIAMPEMTLQEKTGKYERIVEDVHDRFGMVSSSDFTFTETDPGKDFIDYNSETGVFSSVPSTSDNDGLWTAMYAMGEIFRYRSLQEQYGAEPTASQQAEMDEARAAAMRATKAVLVLDYVSGRGNGFPARSYMLTSEDNAATVGDSVYGFQGKNGFWFQHVVGEEAVNPNGIIPSLQRDDAEPIGYSIVRVTKDAEKKTGSRLFPSGGTDVMNYNGLGLSQAAIDALNATRPDGQKLGTDIRTIVDTVDGEPVYQVMPVITAATNNAEAAEDKTTGPDNKPLFQLTAPVYEQIPTFFNDLFPAYALVDGHVDMNQIVYKADTSSDEVIGHYALFYTAYEYLVGDAEDEELQELKFYIEEAAHRMTELILKDDHYYIEDATGKSTQWSRWLAKYFNDSLGVMQEQDEWAAGVGVDENGDDALSYGYEDGPLNALEVMAALKTAIHVTAERYPDTVQKYKDAYDLAFADSYSTEEPFVNGKGYIEMAGEYIERRLVRQATNAYSDHDNTIVTRDTIEEYGSNANATIHNDWTQYINYSDEELGWFPVYILIMLEEDEGRHQQIVDVYDQWYTNEVREENPFYTFLYQLAHPERTDVDLASAVRYLNRYSEYMITFQAQYNRQDVLYIEPGDRDDENKQTNYALAPDERRIHKHNSNPFEADDQTSGANPDYNYNKGDMEAGTVFLLPYWLGRYFEIIAE
;
A
#
# COMPACT_ATOMS: atom_id res chain seq x y z
N MET A 1 21.88 30.43 -69.94
CA MET A 1 23.29 30.91 -69.95
C MET A 1 23.33 32.34 -69.40
N SER A 2 24.25 32.61 -68.44
CA SER A 2 24.72 33.94 -67.96
C SER A 2 23.80 34.72 -67.00
N LYS A 3 24.05 34.71 -65.68
CA LYS A 3 24.92 35.62 -64.85
C LYS A 3 24.27 36.96 -64.46
N MET A 4 24.24 37.27 -63.16
CA MET A 4 25.03 38.39 -62.58
C MET A 4 25.03 38.42 -61.04
N ARG A 5 26.16 38.95 -60.51
CA ARG A 5 26.62 39.04 -59.11
C ARG A 5 26.17 40.32 -58.38
N LYS A 6 26.19 40.30 -57.04
CA LYS A 6 26.65 41.37 -56.09
C LYS A 6 26.88 40.70 -54.70
N ARG A 7 28.12 40.46 -54.23
CA ARG A 7 29.09 41.28 -53.44
C ARG A 7 28.68 41.65 -52.00
N MET A 8 29.22 40.84 -51.07
CA MET A 8 29.77 41.07 -49.71
C MET A 8 29.71 42.47 -49.05
N VAL A 9 29.33 42.47 -47.77
CA VAL A 9 29.90 43.30 -46.69
C VAL A 9 30.13 42.41 -45.46
N VAL A 10 31.32 42.50 -44.88
CA VAL A 10 31.80 41.87 -43.64
C VAL A 10 31.46 42.79 -42.46
N SER A 11 31.04 42.25 -41.32
CA SER A 11 31.15 42.94 -40.02
C SER A 11 31.17 41.95 -38.84
N LEU A 12 32.38 41.82 -38.28
CA LEU A 12 32.77 41.62 -36.89
C LEU A 12 31.85 40.82 -35.94
N ALA A 13 32.34 39.62 -35.58
CA ALA A 13 31.93 38.90 -34.39
C ALA A 13 32.51 39.57 -33.12
N LEU A 14 31.67 39.73 -32.10
CA LEU A 14 32.11 39.88 -30.72
C LEU A 14 31.18 39.03 -29.84
N THR A 15 31.72 37.90 -29.39
CA THR A 15 31.33 37.14 -28.19
C THR A 15 31.12 38.07 -26.99
N THR A 16 30.06 37.89 -26.20
CA THR A 16 30.03 37.14 -24.91
C THR A 16 28.71 37.48 -24.19
N THR A 17 27.84 36.50 -24.02
CA THR A 17 26.93 36.42 -22.88
C THR A 17 26.86 34.95 -22.50
N LEU A 18 27.74 34.56 -21.58
CA LEU A 18 27.51 33.42 -20.70
C LEU A 18 26.22 33.75 -19.93
N LEU A 19 25.10 33.23 -20.41
CA LEU A 19 24.00 32.89 -19.53
C LEU A 19 24.49 31.66 -18.77
N VAL A 20 25.03 31.90 -17.57
CA VAL A 20 25.02 30.87 -16.55
C VAL A 20 23.54 30.75 -16.18
N SER A 21 22.86 29.77 -16.78
CA SER A 21 21.60 29.26 -16.25
C SER A 21 21.95 28.66 -14.89
N ALA A 22 21.61 29.36 -13.81
CA ALA A 22 21.42 28.66 -12.55
C ALA A 22 20.24 27.70 -12.76
N PRO A 23 20.33 26.43 -12.34
CA PRO A 23 19.17 25.54 -12.39
C PRO A 23 18.16 26.09 -11.38
N LEU A 24 17.08 26.67 -11.88
CA LEU A 24 15.90 26.95 -11.07
C LEU A 24 15.10 25.65 -11.08
N THR A 25 15.45 24.73 -10.17
CA THR A 25 14.51 23.67 -9.78
C THR A 25 13.24 24.37 -9.32
N ALA A 26 12.09 24.07 -9.93
CA ALA A 26 10.83 24.71 -9.59
C ALA A 26 10.57 24.52 -8.08
N LEU A 27 10.40 25.64 -7.36
CA LEU A 27 9.93 25.62 -5.98
C LEU A 27 8.47 25.15 -5.95
N ALA A 28 7.98 24.82 -4.76
CA ALA A 28 6.57 24.50 -4.57
C ALA A 28 5.68 25.60 -5.15
N ALA A 29 4.59 25.17 -5.78
CA ALA A 29 3.71 26.04 -6.55
C ALA A 29 2.39 25.32 -6.85
N LYS A 30 1.30 26.08 -6.90
CA LYS A 30 0.04 25.57 -7.44
C LYS A 30 0.18 25.14 -8.89
N LEU A 31 -0.62 24.14 -9.28
CA LEU A 31 -0.73 23.73 -10.67
C LEU A 31 -1.28 24.87 -11.55
N PRO A 32 -0.90 24.92 -12.85
CA PRO A 32 -1.49 25.88 -13.78
C PRO A 32 -3.02 25.81 -13.79
N GLY A 33 -3.68 26.97 -13.70
CA GLY A 33 -5.14 27.04 -13.69
C GLY A 33 -5.77 26.89 -12.30
N ALA A 34 -4.98 26.68 -11.25
CA ALA A 34 -5.46 26.58 -9.88
C ALA A 34 -6.23 27.83 -9.43
N ALA A 35 -7.44 27.62 -8.95
CA ALA A 35 -8.36 28.62 -8.42
C ALA A 35 -8.64 28.44 -6.92
N TYR A 36 -8.28 27.30 -6.33
CA TYR A 36 -8.44 27.04 -4.91
C TYR A 36 -7.59 27.97 -4.04
N ASP A 37 -8.15 28.38 -2.91
CA ASP A 37 -7.42 29.12 -1.88
C ASP A 37 -6.60 28.16 -1.02
N THR A 38 -5.41 28.60 -0.60
CA THR A 38 -4.56 27.81 0.30
C THR A 38 -5.16 27.84 1.70
N VAL A 39 -5.47 26.67 2.25
CA VAL A 39 -5.97 26.55 3.62
C VAL A 39 -4.84 26.85 4.59
N GLN A 40 -5.01 27.89 5.40
CA GLN A 40 -4.06 28.21 6.46
C GLN A 40 -4.33 27.26 7.64
N LEU A 41 -3.31 26.51 8.00
CA LEU A 41 -3.29 25.65 9.18
C LEU A 41 -2.98 26.52 10.39
N GLU A 42 -3.55 26.14 11.53
CA GLU A 42 -3.24 26.76 12.81
C GLU A 42 -2.87 25.63 13.78
N ALA A 43 -2.14 25.97 14.83
CA ALA A 43 -1.96 25.04 15.93
C ALA A 43 -3.34 24.67 16.50
N VAL A 44 -3.54 23.38 16.76
CA VAL A 44 -4.79 22.84 17.32
C VAL A 44 -4.52 22.00 18.56
N GLN A 45 -5.50 21.97 19.46
CA GLN A 45 -5.48 21.11 20.64
C GLN A 45 -5.31 19.64 20.23
N THR A 46 -4.18 19.05 20.62
CA THR A 46 -3.81 17.67 20.32
C THR A 46 -3.82 16.84 21.59
N LYS A 47 -4.26 15.59 21.51
CA LYS A 47 -4.45 14.70 22.66
C LYS A 47 -3.14 14.02 23.06
N GLU A 48 -2.60 14.40 24.22
CA GLU A 48 -1.45 13.75 24.85
C GLU A 48 -1.91 12.93 26.07
N VAL A 49 -1.66 11.62 26.06
CA VAL A 49 -2.25 10.70 27.05
C VAL A 49 -1.18 10.06 27.93
N THR A 50 -1.33 10.20 29.25
CA THR A 50 -0.50 9.54 30.26
C THR A 50 -1.33 8.57 31.11
N TYR A 51 -0.85 7.34 31.26
CA TYR A 51 -1.57 6.21 31.87
C TYR A 51 -0.97 5.81 33.21
N TYR A 52 -1.77 5.89 34.27
CA TYR A 52 -1.38 5.51 35.64
C TYR A 52 -2.20 4.31 36.11
N LYS A 53 -1.51 3.22 36.47
CA LYS A 53 -2.19 2.08 37.11
C LYS A 53 -2.78 2.47 38.45
N ALA A 54 -3.92 1.90 38.83
CA ALA A 54 -4.47 2.08 40.17
C ALA A 54 -3.42 1.80 41.26
N GLY A 55 -3.20 2.78 42.13
CA GLY A 55 -2.20 2.72 43.20
C GLY A 55 -0.77 3.10 42.79
N SER A 56 -0.54 3.57 41.57
CA SER A 56 0.73 4.19 41.14
C SER A 56 1.14 5.29 42.12
N ALA A 57 2.42 5.32 42.48
CA ALA A 57 2.98 6.33 43.38
C ALA A 57 3.22 7.67 42.66
N SER A 58 3.18 7.67 41.32
CA SER A 58 3.34 8.87 40.49
C SER A 58 2.03 9.63 40.24
N ILE A 59 0.88 9.10 40.66
CA ILE A 59 -0.38 9.86 40.64
C ILE A 59 -0.24 11.07 41.58
N PRO A 60 -0.52 12.31 41.12
CA PRO A 60 -0.43 13.49 41.97
C PRO A 60 -1.28 13.39 43.26
N ASP A 61 -0.66 13.65 44.42
CA ASP A 61 -1.31 13.57 45.75
C ASP A 61 -2.53 14.51 45.94
N LYS A 62 -2.71 15.49 45.05
CA LYS A 62 -3.74 16.54 45.17
C LYS A 62 -4.48 16.75 43.86
N ILE A 63 -5.27 15.76 43.46
CA ILE A 63 -6.26 15.92 42.38
C ILE A 63 -7.62 16.29 42.99
N GLY A 64 -8.22 17.37 42.48
CA GLY A 64 -9.52 17.87 42.91
C GLY A 64 -10.69 17.13 42.27
N TRP A 65 -10.88 15.86 42.61
CA TRP A 65 -11.89 15.00 41.99
C TRP A 65 -13.34 15.49 42.15
N VAL A 66 -14.01 15.67 41.02
CA VAL A 66 -15.46 15.85 40.87
C VAL A 66 -16.07 14.49 40.56
N ARG A 67 -17.02 14.05 41.40
CA ARG A 67 -17.76 12.78 41.26
C ARG A 67 -19.27 12.99 41.30
N GLU A 68 -19.69 14.19 40.89
CA GLU A 68 -21.07 14.64 40.89
C GLU A 68 -21.40 15.21 39.51
N VAL A 69 -22.70 15.28 39.17
CA VAL A 69 -23.19 15.72 37.86
C VAL A 69 -23.72 17.17 37.94
N GLN A 70 -23.11 18.00 38.78
CA GLN A 70 -23.64 19.33 39.13
C GLN A 70 -23.64 20.28 37.93
N ASP A 71 -22.60 20.25 37.09
CA ASP A 71 -22.47 21.17 35.96
C ASP A 71 -23.44 20.87 34.81
N LEU A 72 -24.14 19.73 34.86
CA LEU A 72 -25.24 19.39 33.96
C LEU A 72 -26.61 19.44 34.65
N ALA A 73 -26.74 20.05 35.84
CA ALA A 73 -28.01 20.10 36.58
C ALA A 73 -29.15 20.85 35.85
N PHE A 74 -28.84 21.54 34.75
CA PHE A 74 -29.84 22.16 33.87
C PHE A 74 -30.52 21.16 32.93
N LEU A 75 -29.93 19.97 32.73
CA LEU A 75 -30.52 18.88 31.95
C LEU A 75 -31.43 17.99 32.83
N PRO A 76 -32.51 17.42 32.28
CA PRO A 76 -33.32 16.45 33.00
C PRO A 76 -32.52 15.18 33.37
N VAL A 77 -32.74 14.62 34.55
CA VAL A 77 -32.11 13.35 34.98
C VAL A 77 -32.32 12.21 33.97
N ALA A 78 -33.44 12.19 33.26
CA ALA A 78 -33.73 11.20 32.24
C ALA A 78 -32.78 11.23 31.03
N THR A 79 -32.05 12.33 30.83
CA THR A 79 -31.05 12.50 29.75
C THR A 79 -29.61 12.44 30.27
N THR A 80 -29.41 12.18 31.57
CA THR A 80 -28.08 12.10 32.20
C THR A 80 -27.96 10.86 33.10
N SER A 81 -28.77 9.82 32.85
CA SER A 81 -28.88 8.67 33.75
C SER A 81 -27.64 7.77 33.77
N ASP A 82 -26.83 7.87 32.72
CA ASP A 82 -25.55 7.20 32.49
C ASP A 82 -24.34 8.11 32.76
N VAL A 83 -24.57 9.37 33.15
CA VAL A 83 -23.50 10.31 33.53
C VAL A 83 -23.11 10.07 34.98
N THR A 84 -21.83 9.84 35.22
CA THR A 84 -21.26 9.54 36.55
C THR A 84 -20.59 10.76 37.18
N ALA A 85 -20.00 11.63 36.35
CA ALA A 85 -19.39 12.89 36.76
C ALA A 85 -19.46 13.90 35.62
N ALA A 86 -19.59 15.19 35.92
CA ALA A 86 -19.45 16.23 34.93
C ALA A 86 -18.80 17.47 35.52
N LEU A 87 -17.89 18.09 34.78
CA LEU A 87 -17.31 19.38 35.12
C LEU A 87 -17.24 20.30 33.91
N GLN A 88 -17.41 21.60 34.12
CA GLN A 88 -17.09 22.64 33.16
C GLN A 88 -15.72 23.24 33.50
N ASP A 89 -14.80 23.29 32.54
CA ASP A 89 -13.49 23.93 32.74
C ASP A 89 -13.57 25.47 32.63
N GLU A 90 -12.43 26.15 32.80
CA GLU A 90 -12.36 27.61 32.82
C GLU A 90 -12.66 28.25 31.45
N ASP A 91 -12.49 27.49 30.36
CA ASP A 91 -12.77 27.91 28.98
C ASP A 91 -14.25 27.65 28.59
N GLY A 92 -15.01 27.02 29.48
CA GLY A 92 -16.42 26.73 29.28
C GLY A 92 -16.70 25.41 28.57
N VAL A 93 -15.68 24.57 28.37
CA VAL A 93 -15.79 23.23 27.80
C VAL A 93 -16.27 22.27 28.88
N TYR A 94 -17.22 21.40 28.53
CA TYR A 94 -17.74 20.40 29.44
C TYR A 94 -17.01 19.07 29.25
N TRP A 95 -16.52 18.51 30.35
CA TRP A 95 -16.04 17.14 30.42
C TRP A 95 -17.08 16.29 31.15
N ILE A 96 -17.55 15.23 30.49
CA ILE A 96 -18.69 14.42 30.93
C ILE A 96 -18.24 12.96 31.00
N GLY A 97 -18.07 12.46 32.22
CA GLY A 97 -17.79 11.06 32.51
C GLY A 97 -19.08 10.26 32.53
N THR A 98 -19.06 9.10 31.90
CA THR A 98 -20.22 8.22 31.77
C THR A 98 -19.88 6.80 32.22
N GLU A 99 -20.90 5.94 32.26
CA GLU A 99 -20.75 4.50 32.44
C GLU A 99 -19.96 3.81 31.32
N THR A 100 -19.80 4.46 30.16
CA THR A 100 -19.24 3.87 28.93
C THR A 100 -18.24 4.80 28.21
N GLY A 101 -17.54 5.64 28.96
CA GLY A 101 -16.45 6.47 28.47
C GLY A 101 -16.55 7.93 28.93
N LEU A 102 -15.78 8.78 28.26
CA LEU A 102 -15.69 10.22 28.50
C LEU A 102 -16.09 10.98 27.24
N GLN A 103 -16.73 12.14 27.43
CA GLN A 103 -17.06 13.09 26.37
C GLN A 103 -16.45 14.47 26.69
N ARG A 104 -15.88 15.13 25.68
CA ARG A 104 -15.54 16.55 25.70
C ARG A 104 -16.56 17.29 24.84
N VAL A 105 -17.25 18.28 25.41
CA VAL A 105 -18.27 19.08 24.71
C VAL A 105 -17.88 20.55 24.67
N ASP A 106 -17.55 21.03 23.48
CA ASP A 106 -17.11 22.38 23.20
C ASP A 106 -18.02 23.03 22.16
N PHE A 107 -18.98 23.83 22.63
CA PHE A 107 -19.93 24.52 21.77
C PHE A 107 -19.31 25.64 20.94
N THR A 108 -18.02 25.93 21.13
CA THR A 108 -17.27 26.92 20.35
C THR A 108 -16.43 26.30 19.23
N ALA A 109 -16.38 24.96 19.15
CA ALA A 109 -15.69 24.24 18.09
C ALA A 109 -16.13 24.74 16.69
N PRO A 110 -15.19 25.13 15.81
CA PRO A 110 -15.52 25.63 14.47
C PRO A 110 -16.25 24.60 13.61
N ASP A 111 -15.86 23.33 13.72
CA ASP A 111 -16.53 22.22 13.06
C ASP A 111 -17.58 21.60 13.98
N THR A 112 -18.82 21.51 13.51
CA THR A 112 -19.92 20.93 14.29
C THR A 112 -19.70 19.46 14.65
N ARG A 113 -18.90 18.72 13.86
CA ARG A 113 -18.53 17.33 14.12
C ARG A 113 -17.56 17.20 15.31
N ASP A 114 -16.90 18.29 15.71
CA ASP A 114 -15.95 18.34 16.82
C ASP A 114 -16.53 18.97 18.09
N ILE A 115 -17.80 19.43 18.05
CA ILE A 115 -18.51 19.91 19.25
C ILE A 115 -18.52 18.84 20.33
N VAL A 116 -18.68 17.57 19.95
CA VAL A 116 -18.58 16.43 20.86
C VAL A 116 -17.42 15.56 20.39
N GLN A 117 -16.48 15.30 21.30
CA GLN A 117 -15.43 14.31 21.09
C GLN A 117 -15.59 13.17 22.10
N TYR A 118 -15.37 11.95 21.64
CA TYR A 118 -15.53 10.74 22.45
C TYR A 118 -14.18 10.11 22.81
N PHE A 119 -14.09 9.64 24.04
CA PHE A 119 -12.88 9.05 24.61
C PHE A 119 -13.26 7.74 25.31
N ALA A 120 -12.86 6.61 24.76
CA ALA A 120 -13.15 5.29 25.27
C ALA A 120 -12.04 4.30 24.91
N GLY A 121 -12.07 3.13 25.53
CA GLY A 121 -11.12 2.05 25.31
C GLY A 121 -9.72 2.37 25.82
N PRO A 122 -8.78 1.44 25.61
CA PRO A 122 -7.42 1.54 26.16
C PRO A 122 -6.65 2.76 25.65
N ARG A 123 -7.05 3.37 24.52
CA ARG A 123 -6.44 4.61 23.99
C ARG A 123 -6.59 5.81 24.92
N TYR A 124 -7.67 5.88 25.68
CA TYR A 124 -7.97 7.07 26.47
C TYR A 124 -8.24 6.77 27.94
N LEU A 125 -8.67 5.55 28.28
CA LEU A 125 -9.00 5.17 29.64
C LEU A 125 -8.14 3.97 30.04
N TYR A 126 -7.45 4.09 31.18
CA TYR A 126 -6.50 3.08 31.64
C TYR A 126 -7.14 1.69 31.67
N GLY A 127 -6.55 0.75 30.95
CA GLY A 127 -7.02 -0.64 30.88
C GLY A 127 -8.29 -0.84 30.05
N GLY A 128 -8.74 0.17 29.30
CA GLY A 128 -10.05 0.15 28.63
C GLY A 128 -11.22 0.09 29.61
N ASP A 129 -11.03 0.62 30.82
CA ASP A 129 -12.09 0.73 31.83
C ASP A 129 -12.93 1.98 31.58
N ASP A 130 -13.99 1.83 30.80
CA ASP A 130 -14.83 2.94 30.37
C ASP A 130 -15.79 3.45 31.45
N HIS A 131 -15.85 2.82 32.62
CA HIS A 131 -16.65 3.29 33.73
C HIS A 131 -15.94 4.43 34.46
N VAL A 132 -16.20 5.67 34.05
CA VAL A 132 -15.63 6.87 34.65
C VAL A 132 -16.25 7.08 36.03
N THR A 133 -15.43 7.33 37.05
CA THR A 133 -15.88 7.53 38.44
C THR A 133 -15.53 8.90 39.01
N GLY A 134 -14.60 9.61 38.38
CA GLY A 134 -14.21 10.96 38.78
C GLY A 134 -13.47 11.71 37.68
N LEU A 135 -13.63 13.03 37.69
CA LEU A 135 -12.99 13.96 36.77
C LEU A 135 -12.30 15.09 37.53
N ALA A 136 -11.20 15.63 37.00
CA ALA A 136 -10.64 16.88 37.49
C ALA A 136 -9.93 17.63 36.36
N ALA A 137 -10.23 18.92 36.18
CA ALA A 137 -9.52 19.75 35.22
C ALA A 137 -8.02 19.81 35.56
N ASP A 138 -7.16 19.80 34.55
CA ASP A 138 -5.72 19.96 34.73
C ASP A 138 -5.27 21.43 34.81
N GLY A 139 -6.18 22.37 34.48
CA GLY A 139 -5.93 23.81 34.47
C GLY A 139 -5.27 24.34 33.20
N ALA A 140 -5.17 23.52 32.15
CA ALA A 140 -4.56 23.83 30.86
C ALA A 140 -5.39 23.29 29.66
N GLY A 141 -6.70 23.15 29.85
CA GLY A 141 -7.63 22.64 28.82
C GLY A 141 -7.73 21.12 28.73
N GLY A 142 -6.96 20.38 29.53
CA GLY A 142 -7.00 18.92 29.63
C GLY A 142 -7.73 18.41 30.88
N ILE A 143 -7.68 17.11 31.08
CA ILE A 143 -8.49 16.41 32.09
C ILE A 143 -7.77 15.23 32.74
N TRP A 144 -7.97 15.08 34.04
CA TRP A 144 -7.69 13.86 34.80
C TRP A 144 -8.95 13.02 34.90
N VAL A 145 -8.84 11.73 34.63
CA VAL A 145 -9.96 10.77 34.61
C VAL A 145 -9.66 9.63 35.57
N GLU A 146 -10.58 9.34 36.49
CA GLU A 146 -10.49 8.23 37.44
C GLU A 146 -11.44 7.11 37.06
N THR A 147 -10.92 5.89 37.00
CA THR A 147 -11.69 4.64 36.80
C THR A 147 -11.32 3.66 37.92
N ALA A 148 -11.98 2.50 37.98
CA ALA A 148 -11.60 1.47 38.96
C ALA A 148 -10.21 0.87 38.65
N SER A 149 -9.82 0.84 37.38
CA SER A 149 -8.58 0.25 36.88
C SER A 149 -7.37 1.18 36.99
N GLY A 150 -7.57 2.50 36.94
CA GLY A 150 -6.48 3.47 37.04
C GLY A 150 -6.90 4.93 36.87
N VAL A 151 -5.90 5.76 36.59
CA VAL A 151 -6.07 7.19 36.29
C VAL A 151 -5.43 7.46 34.92
N THR A 152 -6.12 8.23 34.08
CA THR A 152 -5.52 8.79 32.87
C THR A 152 -5.44 10.31 32.98
N HIS A 153 -4.33 10.91 32.54
CA HIS A 153 -4.25 12.34 32.24
C HIS A 153 -4.28 12.52 30.73
N ILE A 154 -5.23 13.30 30.23
CA ILE A 154 -5.35 13.68 28.82
C ILE A 154 -5.08 15.18 28.74
N ALA A 155 -3.86 15.53 28.35
CA ALA A 155 -3.49 16.91 28.07
C ALA A 155 -3.93 17.31 26.66
N MET A 156 -4.17 18.60 26.45
CA MET A 156 -4.65 19.18 25.18
C MET A 156 -3.74 20.34 24.71
N PRO A 157 -2.41 20.17 24.60
CA PRO A 157 -1.54 21.25 24.11
C PRO A 157 -1.90 21.66 22.69
N GLU A 158 -1.71 22.95 22.38
CA GLU A 158 -1.72 23.44 21.00
C GLU A 158 -0.49 22.92 20.26
N MET A 159 -0.70 22.30 19.10
CA MET A 159 0.36 21.74 18.26
C MET A 159 0.07 21.99 16.79
N THR A 160 1.08 22.38 16.03
CA THR A 160 1.02 22.49 14.57
C THR A 160 1.11 21.11 13.91
N LEU A 161 0.57 20.94 12.71
CA LEU A 161 0.73 19.68 11.98
C LEU A 161 2.20 19.43 11.61
N GLN A 162 2.99 20.49 11.38
CA GLN A 162 4.44 20.37 11.18
C GLN A 162 5.16 19.80 12.42
N GLU A 163 4.81 20.23 13.64
CA GLU A 163 5.38 19.64 14.86
C GLU A 163 5.03 18.15 14.99
N LYS A 164 3.84 17.75 14.53
CA LYS A 164 3.38 16.37 14.50
C LYS A 164 4.19 15.49 13.53
N THR A 165 4.63 16.03 12.38
CA THR A 165 5.45 15.25 11.43
C THR A 165 6.74 14.75 12.08
N GLY A 166 7.37 15.57 12.93
CA GLY A 166 8.59 15.18 13.64
C GLY A 166 8.40 13.95 14.54
N LYS A 167 7.18 13.72 15.08
CA LYS A 167 6.85 12.50 15.84
C LYS A 167 6.73 11.29 14.90
N TYR A 168 6.03 11.44 13.76
CA TYR A 168 5.87 10.38 12.77
C TYR A 168 7.18 9.95 12.12
N GLU A 169 8.04 10.91 11.75
CA GLU A 169 9.36 10.65 11.17
C GLU A 169 10.23 9.84 12.13
N ARG A 170 10.29 10.25 13.41
CA ARG A 170 11.02 9.51 14.44
C ARG A 170 10.49 8.08 14.60
N ILE A 171 9.17 7.90 14.61
CA ILE A 171 8.57 6.57 14.71
C ILE A 171 8.90 5.70 13.49
N VAL A 172 8.96 6.27 12.29
CA VAL A 172 9.41 5.52 11.11
C VAL A 172 10.84 5.01 11.32
N GLU A 173 11.76 5.85 11.80
CA GLU A 173 13.15 5.46 12.09
C GLU A 173 13.26 4.43 13.24
N ASP A 174 12.62 4.69 14.38
CA ASP A 174 12.76 3.91 15.60
C ASP A 174 12.00 2.58 15.58
N VAL A 175 10.90 2.51 14.81
CA VAL A 175 9.94 1.40 14.84
C VAL A 175 9.81 0.69 13.50
N HIS A 176 9.83 1.40 12.37
CA HIS A 176 9.45 0.82 11.07
C HIS A 176 10.60 0.54 10.10
N ASP A 177 11.76 1.20 10.26
CA ASP A 177 12.89 1.04 9.34
C ASP A 177 13.42 -0.39 9.38
N ARG A 178 13.32 -1.06 8.23
CA ARG A 178 13.91 -2.36 7.98
C ARG A 178 14.76 -2.31 6.72
N PHE A 179 16.02 -1.91 6.87
CA PHE A 179 16.96 -1.70 5.76
C PHE A 179 16.48 -0.60 4.79
N GLY A 180 15.87 0.45 5.34
CA GLY A 180 15.29 1.55 4.58
C GLY A 180 13.85 1.29 4.10
N MET A 181 13.34 0.07 4.24
CA MET A 181 11.94 -0.24 4.00
C MET A 181 11.09 0.20 5.18
N VAL A 182 9.90 0.75 4.92
CA VAL A 182 8.89 1.04 5.93
C VAL A 182 7.99 -0.18 6.08
N SER A 183 8.24 -0.97 7.11
CA SER A 183 7.56 -2.24 7.35
C SER A 183 6.53 -2.17 8.48
N SER A 184 5.57 -3.08 8.46
CA SER A 184 4.71 -3.33 9.63
C SER A 184 5.56 -3.82 10.80
N SER A 185 5.28 -3.27 11.99
CA SER A 185 6.13 -3.50 13.17
C SER A 185 5.30 -3.56 14.45
N ASP A 186 5.66 -4.53 15.29
CA ASP A 186 5.36 -4.48 16.71
C ASP A 186 6.31 -3.47 17.36
N PHE A 187 5.85 -2.78 18.40
CA PHE A 187 6.68 -1.92 19.23
C PHE A 187 6.80 -2.46 20.66
N THR A 188 7.89 -2.08 21.31
CA THR A 188 8.08 -2.12 22.76
C THR A 188 8.50 -0.74 23.24
N PHE A 189 7.78 -0.22 24.23
CA PHE A 189 8.08 1.04 24.91
C PHE A 189 8.67 0.77 26.31
N THR A 190 9.83 1.38 26.59
CA THR A 190 10.50 1.27 27.88
C THR A 190 10.74 2.65 28.47
N GLU A 191 10.19 2.89 29.66
CA GLU A 191 10.57 4.03 30.49
C GLU A 191 11.87 3.70 31.25
N THR A 192 12.91 4.52 31.06
CA THR A 192 14.23 4.28 31.63
C THR A 192 14.45 4.98 32.98
N ASP A 193 13.59 5.93 33.37
CA ASP A 193 13.59 6.53 34.70
C ASP A 193 12.83 5.65 35.71
N PRO A 194 13.52 5.02 36.68
CA PRO A 194 12.87 4.18 37.68
C PRO A 194 11.94 4.94 38.64
N GLY A 195 11.95 6.29 38.62
CA GLY A 195 11.03 7.15 39.36
C GLY A 195 9.66 7.31 38.70
N LYS A 196 9.47 6.83 37.46
CA LYS A 196 8.21 6.86 36.72
C LYS A 196 7.62 5.45 36.66
N ASP A 197 6.47 5.24 37.29
CA ASP A 197 5.72 3.97 37.26
C ASP A 197 4.45 4.03 36.39
N PHE A 198 4.40 4.99 35.47
CA PHE A 198 3.32 5.28 34.53
C PHE A 198 3.81 5.22 33.09
N ILE A 199 2.88 5.25 32.13
CA ILE A 199 3.20 5.26 30.71
C ILE A 199 2.88 6.62 30.11
N ASP A 200 3.91 7.26 29.57
CA ASP A 200 3.85 8.50 28.81
C ASP A 200 4.74 8.32 27.57
N TYR A 201 4.11 8.18 26.40
CA TYR A 201 4.85 7.99 25.15
C TYR A 201 5.66 9.23 24.73
N ASN A 202 5.34 10.41 25.27
CA ASN A 202 6.08 11.65 25.07
C ASN A 202 7.24 11.82 26.07
N SER A 203 7.48 10.86 26.97
CA SER A 203 8.52 10.95 27.98
C SER A 203 9.92 11.09 27.36
N GLU A 204 10.69 12.09 27.80
CA GLU A 204 12.09 12.31 27.37
C GLU A 204 13.02 11.12 27.68
N THR A 205 12.63 10.25 28.61
CA THR A 205 13.36 9.05 29.03
C THR A 205 12.71 7.75 28.51
N GLY A 206 11.65 7.87 27.72
CA GLY A 206 10.99 6.78 27.01
C GLY A 206 11.76 6.35 25.77
N VAL A 207 11.84 5.05 25.53
CA VAL A 207 12.53 4.48 24.37
C VAL A 207 11.60 3.50 23.66
N PHE A 208 11.37 3.73 22.38
CA PHE A 208 10.75 2.76 21.48
C PHE A 208 11.80 1.81 20.93
N SER A 209 11.40 0.56 20.74
CA SER A 209 12.18 -0.48 20.07
C SER A 209 11.21 -1.39 19.32
N SER A 210 11.65 -2.01 18.23
CA SER A 210 10.79 -2.84 17.41
C SER A 210 11.47 -4.12 16.96
N VAL A 211 10.67 -5.03 16.41
CA VAL A 211 11.11 -6.16 15.61
C VAL A 211 10.35 -6.08 14.28
N PRO A 212 10.78 -5.22 13.34
CA PRO A 212 10.10 -5.06 12.07
C PRO A 212 10.06 -6.39 11.32
N SER A 213 8.95 -6.69 10.65
CA SER A 213 8.80 -7.93 9.92
C SER A 213 8.37 -7.66 8.48
N THR A 214 8.79 -8.54 7.57
CA THR A 214 8.36 -8.48 6.17
C THR A 214 6.83 -8.64 6.07
N SER A 215 6.25 -7.78 5.24
CA SER A 215 4.86 -7.83 4.80
C SER A 215 4.79 -7.86 3.27
N ASP A 216 3.57 -8.09 2.77
CA ASP A 216 3.31 -8.12 1.36
C ASP A 216 3.42 -6.71 0.72
N ASN A 217 3.18 -5.61 1.43
CA ASN A 217 3.13 -4.28 0.80
C ASN A 217 4.31 -3.38 1.21
N ASP A 218 5.43 -3.98 1.65
CA ASP A 218 6.56 -3.21 2.17
C ASP A 218 7.07 -2.16 1.17
N GLY A 219 7.23 -2.49 -0.11
CA GLY A 219 7.74 -1.52 -1.08
C GLY A 219 6.71 -0.48 -1.50
N LEU A 220 5.42 -0.81 -1.54
CA LEU A 220 4.34 0.20 -1.63
C LEU A 220 4.40 1.22 -0.48
N TRP A 221 4.43 0.75 0.78
CA TRP A 221 4.49 1.65 1.95
C TRP A 221 5.76 2.48 1.98
N THR A 222 6.87 1.90 1.53
CA THR A 222 8.15 2.59 1.40
C THR A 222 8.11 3.63 0.28
N ALA A 223 7.45 3.34 -0.85
CA ALA A 223 7.28 4.27 -1.95
C ALA A 223 6.47 5.50 -1.52
N MET A 224 5.36 5.29 -0.81
CA MET A 224 4.57 6.39 -0.25
C MET A 224 5.37 7.25 0.74
N TYR A 225 6.15 6.62 1.62
CA TYR A 225 7.01 7.35 2.56
C TYR A 225 8.08 8.16 1.82
N ALA A 226 8.75 7.55 0.85
CA ALA A 226 9.73 8.22 0.01
C ALA A 226 9.12 9.45 -0.69
N MET A 227 7.94 9.32 -1.28
CA MET A 227 7.22 10.44 -1.89
C MET A 227 6.94 11.56 -0.87
N GLY A 228 6.50 11.21 0.34
CA GLY A 228 6.29 12.17 1.43
C GLY A 228 7.56 12.94 1.80
N GLU A 229 8.69 12.25 1.96
CA GLU A 229 9.98 12.88 2.27
C GLU A 229 10.54 13.70 1.10
N ILE A 230 10.24 13.33 -0.15
CA ILE A 230 10.58 14.14 -1.33
C ILE A 230 9.81 15.46 -1.30
N PHE A 231 8.50 15.41 -1.06
CA PHE A 231 7.68 16.64 -0.94
C PHE A 231 8.05 17.46 0.29
N ARG A 232 8.44 16.82 1.39
CA ARG A 232 9.01 17.49 2.57
C ARG A 232 10.25 18.27 2.20
N TYR A 233 11.23 17.60 1.58
CA TYR A 233 12.48 18.22 1.17
C TYR A 233 12.24 19.47 0.30
N ARG A 234 11.31 19.38 -0.66
CA ARG A 234 10.94 20.51 -1.52
C ARG A 234 10.19 21.63 -0.79
N SER A 235 9.26 21.28 0.10
CA SER A 235 8.52 22.25 0.90
C SER A 235 9.47 23.03 1.84
N LEU A 236 10.44 22.34 2.45
CA LEU A 236 11.45 22.97 3.30
C LEU A 236 12.41 23.87 2.49
N GLN A 237 12.80 23.46 1.28
CA GLN A 237 13.58 24.31 0.37
C GLN A 237 12.88 25.63 0.07
N GLU A 238 11.57 25.58 -0.18
CA GLU A 238 10.79 26.79 -0.39
C GLU A 238 10.67 27.62 0.89
N GLN A 239 10.31 26.98 2.01
CA GLN A 239 10.11 27.64 3.30
C GLN A 239 11.37 28.38 3.79
N TYR A 240 12.54 27.76 3.63
CA TYR A 240 13.81 28.31 4.13
C TYR A 240 14.57 29.14 3.09
N GLY A 241 14.27 28.96 1.81
CA GLY A 241 14.85 29.71 0.71
C GLY A 241 16.36 29.47 0.55
N ALA A 242 17.05 30.42 -0.09
CA ALA A 242 18.44 30.24 -0.52
C ALA A 242 19.50 30.40 0.59
N GLU A 243 19.13 30.90 1.77
CA GLU A 243 20.06 31.20 2.87
C GLU A 243 19.53 30.63 4.20
N PRO A 244 19.39 29.29 4.31
CA PRO A 244 18.89 28.65 5.53
C PRO A 244 19.87 28.83 6.69
N THR A 245 19.34 28.87 7.91
CA THR A 245 20.16 28.70 9.12
C THR A 245 20.74 27.29 9.19
N ALA A 246 21.75 27.07 10.04
CA ALA A 246 22.38 25.76 10.16
C ALA A 246 21.39 24.64 10.59
N SER A 247 20.40 24.96 11.44
CA SER A 247 19.37 23.99 11.84
C SER A 247 18.37 23.71 10.72
N GLN A 248 18.00 24.74 9.94
CA GLN A 248 17.12 24.59 8.78
C GLN A 248 17.78 23.76 7.67
N GLN A 249 19.08 23.99 7.44
CA GLN A 249 19.85 23.15 6.52
C GLN A 249 19.94 21.70 7.00
N ALA A 250 20.15 21.48 8.30
CA ALA A 250 20.17 20.12 8.86
C ALA A 250 18.84 19.39 8.65
N GLU A 251 17.70 20.06 8.87
CA GLU A 251 16.39 19.48 8.62
C GLU A 251 16.16 19.15 7.13
N MET A 252 16.60 20.02 6.23
CA MET A 252 16.56 19.74 4.79
C MET A 252 17.47 18.56 4.41
N ASP A 253 18.64 18.45 5.02
CA ASP A 253 19.57 17.34 4.80
C ASP A 253 19.00 16.02 5.33
N GLU A 254 18.30 16.06 6.47
CA GLU A 254 17.56 14.91 7.05
C GLU A 254 16.43 14.46 6.12
N ALA A 255 15.58 15.38 5.65
CA ALA A 255 14.51 15.06 4.69
C ALA A 255 15.08 14.47 3.38
N ARG A 256 16.16 15.06 2.85
CA ARG A 256 16.85 14.49 1.68
C ARG A 256 17.42 13.10 1.98
N ALA A 257 18.04 12.88 3.14
CA ALA A 257 18.61 11.58 3.48
C ALA A 257 17.52 10.50 3.60
N ALA A 258 16.39 10.83 4.24
CA ALA A 258 15.24 9.94 4.39
C ALA A 258 14.63 9.57 3.03
N ALA A 259 14.41 10.58 2.16
CA ALA A 259 13.97 10.34 0.79
C ALA A 259 14.93 9.41 0.03
N MET A 260 16.25 9.50 0.24
CA MET A 260 17.25 8.77 -0.59
C MET A 260 17.27 7.34 -0.15
N ARG A 261 17.30 7.14 1.16
CA ARG A 261 17.25 5.84 1.78
C ARG A 261 16.00 5.07 1.36
N ALA A 262 14.82 5.69 1.46
CA ALA A 262 13.56 5.04 1.10
C ALA A 262 13.46 4.78 -0.42
N THR A 263 13.89 5.73 -1.27
CA THR A 263 13.90 5.53 -2.73
C THR A 263 14.85 4.39 -3.13
N LYS A 264 16.05 4.34 -2.54
CA LYS A 264 16.99 3.22 -2.72
C LYS A 264 16.39 1.88 -2.28
N ALA A 265 15.67 1.88 -1.16
CA ALA A 265 15.06 0.68 -0.62
C ALA A 265 13.95 0.11 -1.52
N VAL A 266 13.22 0.96 -2.24
CA VAL A 266 12.30 0.49 -3.30
C VAL A 266 13.09 -0.02 -4.51
N LEU A 267 14.06 0.74 -5.02
CA LEU A 267 14.83 0.37 -6.21
C LEU A 267 15.60 -0.95 -6.05
N VAL A 268 16.08 -1.28 -4.85
CA VAL A 268 16.84 -2.53 -4.64
C VAL A 268 15.99 -3.77 -4.91
N LEU A 269 14.65 -3.67 -4.81
CA LEU A 269 13.72 -4.77 -5.06
C LEU A 269 13.80 -5.33 -6.49
N ASP A 270 14.21 -4.52 -7.47
CA ASP A 270 14.45 -4.96 -8.85
C ASP A 270 15.70 -5.85 -8.98
N TYR A 271 16.64 -5.71 -8.03
CA TYR A 271 17.94 -6.38 -8.05
C TYR A 271 18.01 -7.56 -7.07
N VAL A 272 17.21 -7.59 -6.01
CA VAL A 272 17.29 -8.67 -5.01
C VAL A 272 17.00 -10.05 -5.59
N SER A 273 16.23 -10.12 -6.69
CA SER A 273 15.97 -11.39 -7.39
C SER A 273 17.17 -11.86 -8.24
N GLY A 274 18.07 -10.93 -8.60
CA GLY A 274 19.22 -11.16 -9.47
C GLY A 274 18.84 -11.59 -10.90
N ARG A 275 17.58 -11.41 -11.32
CA ARG A 275 17.10 -11.84 -12.65
C ARG A 275 17.61 -10.94 -13.77
N GLY A 276 17.87 -9.67 -13.49
CA GLY A 276 18.33 -8.70 -14.50
C GLY A 276 17.33 -8.43 -15.61
N ASN A 277 16.05 -8.66 -15.37
CA ASN A 277 14.96 -8.49 -16.33
C ASN A 277 13.93 -7.44 -15.88
N GLY A 278 14.13 -6.77 -14.73
CA GLY A 278 13.18 -5.79 -14.19
C GLY A 278 12.02 -6.41 -13.41
N PHE A 279 12.19 -7.59 -12.83
CA PHE A 279 11.22 -8.16 -11.89
C PHE A 279 11.39 -7.51 -10.50
N PRO A 280 10.43 -6.66 -10.04
CA PRO A 280 10.44 -6.13 -8.68
C PRO A 280 9.99 -7.22 -7.72
N ALA A 281 10.88 -7.68 -6.85
CA ALA A 281 10.47 -8.54 -5.75
C ALA A 281 9.61 -7.74 -4.78
N ARG A 282 8.53 -8.31 -4.27
CA ARG A 282 7.61 -7.61 -3.37
C ARG A 282 8.19 -7.31 -1.98
N SER A 283 9.06 -8.19 -1.49
CA SER A 283 9.85 -7.97 -0.26
C SER A 283 11.01 -8.98 -0.21
N TYR A 284 11.92 -8.78 0.73
CA TYR A 284 13.05 -9.67 0.99
C TYR A 284 13.38 -9.75 2.48
N MET A 285 14.07 -10.81 2.87
CA MET A 285 14.61 -11.07 4.21
C MET A 285 16.09 -11.43 4.13
N LEU A 286 16.84 -11.09 5.17
CA LEU A 286 18.15 -11.68 5.44
C LEU A 286 17.97 -13.04 6.11
N THR A 287 18.83 -14.01 5.78
CA THR A 287 18.82 -15.36 6.37
C THR A 287 19.07 -15.38 7.88
N SER A 288 19.53 -14.26 8.45
CA SER A 288 19.67 -14.03 9.89
C SER A 288 18.34 -13.72 10.58
N GLU A 289 17.29 -13.32 9.86
CA GLU A 289 15.95 -13.07 10.41
C GLU A 289 15.22 -14.39 10.70
N ASP A 290 14.51 -14.47 11.83
CA ASP A 290 13.85 -15.70 12.30
C ASP A 290 12.90 -16.32 11.26
N ASN A 291 12.20 -15.47 10.50
CA ASN A 291 11.25 -15.91 9.46
C ASN A 291 11.94 -16.48 8.19
N ALA A 292 13.20 -16.11 7.96
CA ALA A 292 14.02 -16.59 6.85
C ALA A 292 15.08 -17.63 7.29
N ALA A 293 15.29 -17.82 8.59
CA ALA A 293 16.20 -18.82 9.13
C ALA A 293 15.76 -20.24 8.76
N THR A 294 16.70 -21.09 8.38
CA THR A 294 16.42 -22.52 8.15
C THR A 294 16.38 -23.27 9.49
N VAL A 295 15.39 -24.14 9.68
CA VAL A 295 15.36 -25.05 10.83
C VAL A 295 16.29 -26.23 10.58
N GLY A 296 17.41 -26.29 11.32
CA GLY A 296 18.46 -27.29 11.15
C GLY A 296 19.45 -26.98 10.01
N ASP A 297 20.40 -27.90 9.75
CA ASP A 297 21.46 -27.72 8.74
C ASP A 297 21.00 -28.00 7.29
N SER A 298 19.72 -27.78 6.98
CA SER A 298 19.11 -28.19 5.71
C SER A 298 18.45 -27.02 4.99
N VAL A 299 18.96 -26.71 3.79
CA VAL A 299 18.35 -25.76 2.84
C VAL A 299 17.00 -26.24 2.26
N TYR A 300 16.59 -27.48 2.59
CA TYR A 300 15.32 -28.08 2.16
C TYR A 300 14.15 -27.81 3.12
N GLY A 301 14.36 -27.05 4.20
CA GLY A 301 13.34 -26.80 5.23
C GLY A 301 12.25 -25.81 4.82
N PHE A 302 11.13 -25.82 5.55
CA PHE A 302 10.00 -24.89 5.34
C PHE A 302 10.30 -23.49 5.85
N GLN A 303 9.71 -22.51 5.19
CA GLN A 303 9.67 -21.15 5.71
C GLN A 303 8.48 -20.89 6.63
N GLY A 304 8.69 -19.97 7.57
CA GLY A 304 7.66 -19.52 8.50
C GLY A 304 6.65 -18.53 7.90
N LYS A 305 6.97 -17.91 6.75
CA LYS A 305 6.12 -16.94 6.04
C LYS A 305 5.44 -17.57 4.83
N ASN A 306 4.31 -16.98 4.43
CA ASN A 306 3.51 -17.40 3.28
C ASN A 306 4.10 -16.85 1.97
N GLY A 307 3.81 -17.48 0.83
CA GLY A 307 4.18 -17.03 -0.51
C GLY A 307 5.18 -17.94 -1.22
N PHE A 308 5.79 -17.47 -2.30
CA PHE A 308 6.84 -18.20 -3.00
C PHE A 308 8.17 -17.52 -2.77
N TRP A 309 9.09 -18.16 -2.04
CA TRP A 309 10.34 -17.53 -1.63
C TRP A 309 11.55 -18.25 -2.18
N PHE A 310 12.56 -17.50 -2.56
CA PHE A 310 13.78 -18.02 -3.14
C PHE A 310 14.99 -17.57 -2.34
N GLN A 311 15.96 -18.47 -2.20
CA GLN A 311 17.28 -18.16 -1.65
C GLN A 311 18.35 -18.34 -2.73
N HIS A 312 19.30 -17.41 -2.77
CA HIS A 312 20.44 -17.47 -3.69
C HIS A 312 21.53 -18.46 -3.29
N VAL A 313 22.22 -18.96 -4.31
CA VAL A 313 23.48 -19.71 -4.29
C VAL A 313 24.38 -19.14 -5.40
N VAL A 314 25.27 -18.22 -5.06
CA VAL A 314 26.11 -17.44 -5.99
C VAL A 314 27.60 -17.69 -5.72
N GLY A 315 28.41 -17.76 -6.77
CA GLY A 315 29.87 -17.92 -6.70
C GLY A 315 30.43 -19.05 -7.56
N GLU A 316 31.76 -19.19 -7.62
CA GLU A 316 32.44 -20.22 -8.46
C GLU A 316 32.07 -21.66 -8.09
N GLU A 317 31.67 -21.88 -6.83
CA GLU A 317 31.23 -23.19 -6.32
C GLU A 317 29.71 -23.40 -6.46
N ALA A 318 28.97 -22.44 -7.03
CA ALA A 318 27.55 -22.57 -7.28
C ALA A 318 27.30 -23.67 -8.32
N VAL A 319 26.98 -24.88 -7.84
CA VAL A 319 26.56 -26.00 -8.68
C VAL A 319 25.05 -26.00 -8.71
N ASN A 320 24.44 -25.89 -9.89
CA ASN A 320 23.00 -26.11 -10.03
C ASN A 320 22.66 -27.55 -9.64
N PRO A 321 21.96 -27.79 -8.53
CA PRO A 321 21.68 -29.14 -8.08
C PRO A 321 20.46 -29.77 -8.80
N ASN A 322 19.64 -28.96 -9.49
CA ASN A 322 18.29 -29.34 -9.88
C ASN A 322 18.00 -29.26 -11.39
N GLY A 323 18.95 -28.84 -12.22
CA GLY A 323 18.67 -28.48 -13.63
C GLY A 323 17.78 -27.23 -13.70
N ILE A 324 17.73 -26.56 -14.86
CA ILE A 324 16.89 -25.36 -15.04
C ILE A 324 15.88 -25.65 -16.13
N ILE A 325 14.66 -25.18 -15.92
CA ILE A 325 13.64 -25.16 -16.95
C ILE A 325 14.12 -24.22 -18.07
N PRO A 326 14.22 -24.67 -19.33
CA PRO A 326 14.78 -23.86 -20.41
C PRO A 326 14.14 -22.47 -20.55
N SER A 327 12.83 -22.35 -20.32
CA SER A 327 12.12 -21.07 -20.39
C SER A 327 12.54 -20.04 -19.34
N LEU A 328 13.24 -20.44 -18.28
CA LEU A 328 13.77 -19.53 -17.24
C LEU A 328 15.17 -19.03 -17.55
N GLN A 329 15.82 -19.63 -18.54
CA GLN A 329 17.14 -19.25 -18.99
C GLN A 329 17.05 -18.07 -19.94
N ARG A 330 18.01 -17.17 -19.78
CA ARG A 330 18.32 -16.11 -20.71
C ARG A 330 19.34 -16.62 -21.73
N ASP A 331 19.13 -16.31 -22.99
CA ASP A 331 20.06 -16.63 -24.08
C ASP A 331 21.18 -15.57 -24.22
N ASP A 332 21.03 -14.41 -23.58
CA ASP A 332 21.94 -13.26 -23.71
C ASP A 332 23.00 -13.18 -22.60
N ALA A 333 22.89 -13.98 -21.54
CA ALA A 333 23.80 -13.95 -20.39
C ALA A 333 24.05 -15.34 -19.78
N GLU A 334 25.27 -15.55 -19.26
CA GLU A 334 25.60 -16.75 -18.47
C GLU A 334 25.28 -16.49 -16.98
N PRO A 335 24.65 -17.44 -16.26
CA PRO A 335 24.34 -17.25 -14.84
C PRO A 335 25.60 -17.17 -13.97
N ILE A 336 25.58 -16.28 -12.98
CA ILE A 336 26.61 -16.16 -11.91
C ILE A 336 26.27 -17.03 -10.69
N GLY A 337 25.09 -17.62 -10.67
CA GLY A 337 24.56 -18.45 -9.59
C GLY A 337 23.13 -18.87 -9.87
N TYR A 338 22.46 -19.35 -8.84
CA TYR A 338 21.09 -19.87 -8.92
C TYR A 338 20.30 -19.51 -7.66
N SER A 339 19.03 -19.15 -7.81
CA SER A 339 18.09 -19.07 -6.69
C SER A 339 17.25 -20.34 -6.64
N ILE A 340 17.07 -20.90 -5.45
CA ILE A 340 16.30 -22.12 -5.23
C ILE A 340 15.07 -21.79 -4.39
N VAL A 341 13.91 -22.30 -4.79
CA VAL A 341 12.68 -22.18 -4.01
C VAL A 341 12.85 -22.79 -2.62
N ARG A 342 12.39 -22.06 -1.61
CA ARG A 342 12.09 -22.55 -0.27
C ARG A 342 10.58 -22.70 -0.13
N VAL A 343 10.13 -23.91 0.24
CA VAL A 343 8.70 -24.20 0.34
C VAL A 343 8.13 -23.50 1.58
N THR A 344 7.02 -22.81 1.41
CA THR A 344 6.29 -22.12 2.46
C THR A 344 5.17 -22.99 3.03
N LYS A 345 4.69 -22.62 4.20
CA LYS A 345 3.59 -23.33 4.88
C LYS A 345 2.24 -23.16 4.16
N ASP A 346 2.02 -22.08 3.42
CA ASP A 346 0.78 -21.86 2.64
C ASP A 346 0.78 -22.59 1.29
N ALA A 347 1.94 -22.94 0.73
CA ALA A 347 2.02 -23.87 -0.40
C ALA A 347 1.38 -25.23 -0.07
N GLU A 348 1.21 -25.57 1.20
CA GLU A 348 0.45 -26.75 1.64
C GLU A 348 -1.07 -26.58 1.50
N LYS A 349 -1.57 -25.34 1.45
CA LYS A 349 -3.00 -25.00 1.45
C LYS A 349 -3.48 -24.37 0.13
N LYS A 350 -2.59 -23.74 -0.64
CA LYS A 350 -2.88 -23.15 -1.95
C LYS A 350 -2.79 -24.22 -3.03
N THR A 351 -3.85 -24.35 -3.82
CA THR A 351 -3.98 -25.31 -4.93
C THR A 351 -4.39 -24.56 -6.21
N GLY A 352 -4.12 -25.16 -7.37
CA GLY A 352 -4.51 -24.59 -8.67
C GLY A 352 -3.78 -23.28 -9.01
N SER A 353 -4.51 -22.36 -9.63
CA SER A 353 -4.04 -21.01 -9.97
C SER A 353 -3.55 -20.19 -8.76
N ARG A 354 -3.85 -20.61 -7.52
CA ARG A 354 -3.40 -19.93 -6.29
C ARG A 354 -1.94 -20.19 -5.95
N LEU A 355 -1.37 -21.31 -6.44
CA LEU A 355 0.04 -21.64 -6.21
C LEU A 355 0.93 -21.13 -7.36
N PHE A 356 0.41 -21.20 -8.59
CA PHE A 356 1.04 -20.66 -9.79
C PHE A 356 -0.05 -19.96 -10.60
N PRO A 357 -0.12 -18.61 -10.51
CA PRO A 357 -1.10 -17.83 -11.25
C PRO A 357 -1.03 -18.19 -12.74
N SER A 358 -2.15 -18.70 -13.24
CA SER A 358 -2.24 -19.42 -14.49
C SER A 358 -1.84 -18.59 -15.71
N GLY A 359 -0.77 -19.00 -16.40
CA GLY A 359 -0.43 -18.53 -17.74
C GLY A 359 -0.62 -19.64 -18.78
N GLY A 360 -1.78 -19.65 -19.45
CA GLY A 360 -2.04 -20.34 -20.72
C GLY A 360 -1.82 -21.87 -20.79
N THR A 361 -2.31 -22.49 -21.86
CA THR A 361 -2.10 -23.92 -22.19
C THR A 361 -0.79 -24.16 -22.96
N ASP A 362 0.17 -23.22 -22.91
CA ASP A 362 1.35 -23.27 -23.77
C ASP A 362 2.34 -24.38 -23.38
N VAL A 363 2.93 -25.02 -24.38
CA VAL A 363 3.53 -26.36 -24.34
C VAL A 363 4.99 -26.35 -23.83
N MET A 364 5.52 -25.17 -23.47
CA MET A 364 6.95 -24.94 -23.20
C MET A 364 7.30 -24.45 -21.78
N ASN A 365 6.40 -24.57 -20.80
CA ASN A 365 6.62 -24.02 -19.46
C ASN A 365 6.32 -25.05 -18.36
N TYR A 366 6.68 -24.72 -17.12
CA TYR A 366 6.19 -25.37 -15.90
C TYR A 366 4.66 -25.25 -15.88
N ASN A 367 3.95 -26.09 -16.63
CA ASN A 367 2.51 -25.94 -16.78
C ASN A 367 1.87 -26.44 -15.47
N GLY A 368 0.94 -25.66 -14.93
CA GLY A 368 0.32 -25.97 -13.65
C GLY A 368 -0.52 -27.24 -13.63
N LEU A 369 -0.43 -28.13 -14.63
CA LEU A 369 -1.10 -29.44 -14.73
C LEU A 369 -0.10 -30.62 -14.75
N GLY A 370 1.17 -30.40 -15.13
CA GLY A 370 2.24 -31.41 -15.23
C GLY A 370 3.49 -30.92 -15.99
N LEU A 371 4.67 -31.50 -15.77
CA LEU A 371 5.85 -31.14 -16.60
C LEU A 371 5.73 -31.75 -18.00
N SER A 372 6.05 -30.98 -19.05
CA SER A 372 6.10 -31.52 -20.42
C SER A 372 7.20 -32.57 -20.52
N GLN A 373 7.00 -33.60 -21.36
CA GLN A 373 8.02 -34.64 -21.54
C GLN A 373 9.35 -34.06 -22.02
N ALA A 374 9.32 -33.00 -22.85
CA ALA A 374 10.52 -32.30 -23.28
C ALA A 374 11.25 -31.61 -22.12
N ALA A 375 10.52 -30.99 -21.19
CA ALA A 375 11.10 -30.39 -19.98
C ALA A 375 11.71 -31.46 -19.07
N ILE A 376 11.02 -32.59 -18.87
CA ILE A 376 11.52 -33.74 -18.10
C ILE A 376 12.81 -34.29 -18.73
N ASP A 377 12.81 -34.52 -20.05
CA ASP A 377 13.97 -35.04 -20.78
C ASP A 377 15.16 -34.09 -20.69
N ALA A 378 14.91 -32.78 -20.82
CA ALA A 378 15.94 -31.74 -20.64
C ALA A 378 16.49 -31.73 -19.20
N LEU A 379 15.63 -31.76 -18.19
CA LEU A 379 16.02 -31.82 -16.78
C LEU A 379 16.78 -33.10 -16.43
N ASN A 380 16.48 -34.22 -17.10
CA ASN A 380 17.13 -35.52 -16.89
C ASN A 380 18.46 -35.68 -17.62
N ALA A 381 18.72 -34.89 -18.66
CA ALA A 381 19.94 -34.98 -19.46
C ALA A 381 21.22 -34.77 -18.63
N THR A 382 21.14 -33.96 -17.57
CA THR A 382 22.26 -33.63 -16.68
C THR A 382 22.23 -34.38 -15.35
N ARG A 383 21.21 -35.23 -15.10
CA ARG A 383 20.99 -35.92 -13.82
C ARG A 383 21.61 -37.33 -13.76
N PRO A 384 22.19 -37.74 -12.61
CA PRO A 384 22.58 -39.13 -12.36
C PRO A 384 21.38 -40.10 -12.40
N ASP A 385 21.61 -41.36 -12.76
CA ASP A 385 20.53 -42.37 -12.96
C ASP A 385 19.62 -42.61 -11.73
N GLY A 386 20.06 -42.31 -10.52
CA GLY A 386 19.25 -42.39 -9.28
C GLY A 386 18.51 -41.11 -8.90
N GLN A 387 18.68 -40.03 -9.67
CA GLN A 387 18.09 -38.71 -9.43
C GLN A 387 17.23 -38.23 -10.60
N LYS A 388 17.03 -39.08 -11.60
CA LYS A 388 16.18 -38.77 -12.76
C LYS A 388 14.72 -38.71 -12.34
N LEU A 389 14.03 -37.70 -12.86
CA LEU A 389 12.59 -37.58 -12.80
C LEU A 389 11.96 -38.69 -13.67
N GLY A 390 10.81 -39.21 -13.22
CA GLY A 390 9.98 -40.14 -13.97
C GLY A 390 9.29 -39.47 -15.16
N THR A 391 8.36 -40.19 -15.78
CA THR A 391 7.48 -39.68 -16.84
C THR A 391 6.16 -39.20 -16.22
N ASP A 392 5.54 -38.15 -16.78
CA ASP A 392 4.23 -37.64 -16.35
C ASP A 392 4.23 -37.10 -14.89
N ILE A 393 5.18 -36.22 -14.57
CA ILE A 393 5.30 -35.61 -13.25
C ILE A 393 4.16 -34.62 -13.00
N ARG A 394 3.25 -35.01 -12.10
CA ARG A 394 2.13 -34.22 -11.59
C ARG A 394 1.70 -34.77 -10.22
N THR A 395 1.03 -33.94 -9.43
CA THR A 395 0.53 -34.23 -8.09
C THR A 395 -0.94 -33.87 -8.07
N ILE A 396 -1.79 -34.74 -7.53
CA ILE A 396 -3.20 -34.40 -7.27
C ILE A 396 -3.22 -33.46 -6.08
N VAL A 397 -3.69 -32.23 -6.29
CA VAL A 397 -3.79 -31.21 -5.24
C VAL A 397 -5.24 -30.96 -4.81
N ASP A 398 -6.20 -31.31 -5.67
CA ASP A 398 -7.62 -31.06 -5.42
C ASP A 398 -8.52 -32.02 -6.23
N THR A 399 -9.83 -31.94 -6.02
CA THR A 399 -10.85 -32.64 -6.81
C THR A 399 -12.06 -31.73 -7.00
N VAL A 400 -12.36 -31.36 -8.25
CA VAL A 400 -13.50 -30.50 -8.60
C VAL A 400 -14.47 -31.34 -9.42
N ASP A 401 -15.74 -31.39 -9.01
CA ASP A 401 -16.80 -32.21 -9.63
C ASP A 401 -16.46 -33.70 -9.78
N GLY A 402 -15.61 -34.22 -8.88
CA GLY A 402 -15.16 -35.61 -8.90
C GLY A 402 -13.97 -35.88 -9.83
N GLU A 403 -13.47 -34.87 -10.54
CA GLU A 403 -12.28 -34.95 -11.38
C GLU A 403 -11.04 -34.38 -10.66
N PRO A 404 -9.89 -35.08 -10.68
CA PRO A 404 -8.69 -34.64 -9.99
C PRO A 404 -8.07 -33.40 -10.66
N VAL A 405 -7.71 -32.42 -9.83
CA VAL A 405 -6.89 -31.27 -10.25
C VAL A 405 -5.42 -31.63 -10.02
N TYR A 406 -4.65 -31.57 -11.09
CA TYR A 406 -3.22 -31.89 -11.09
C TYR A 406 -2.38 -30.62 -11.05
N GLN A 407 -1.21 -30.69 -10.41
CA GLN A 407 -0.18 -29.66 -10.45
C GLN A 407 1.23 -30.22 -10.40
N VAL A 408 2.22 -29.45 -10.86
CA VAL A 408 3.61 -29.70 -10.52
C VAL A 408 3.91 -28.98 -9.21
N MET A 409 4.46 -29.70 -8.24
CA MET A 409 4.92 -29.08 -6.99
C MET A 409 6.28 -28.40 -7.22
N PRO A 410 6.56 -27.26 -6.56
CA PRO A 410 7.85 -26.57 -6.67
C PRO A 410 9.01 -27.42 -6.17
N VAL A 411 8.70 -28.48 -5.42
CA VAL A 411 9.63 -29.49 -4.95
C VAL A 411 9.11 -30.87 -5.27
N ILE A 412 9.95 -31.71 -5.88
CA ILE A 412 9.66 -33.10 -6.19
C ILE A 412 10.57 -33.99 -5.33
N THR A 413 9.99 -34.89 -4.55
CA THR A 413 10.67 -35.87 -3.70
C THR A 413 10.66 -37.24 -4.38
N ALA A 414 11.32 -38.23 -3.78
CA ALA A 414 11.19 -39.61 -4.25
C ALA A 414 9.74 -40.13 -4.18
N ALA A 415 8.93 -39.61 -3.25
CA ALA A 415 7.54 -40.02 -3.10
C ALA A 415 6.60 -39.33 -4.11
N THR A 416 6.89 -38.10 -4.55
CA THR A 416 6.11 -37.43 -5.62
C THR A 416 6.64 -37.70 -7.03
N ASN A 417 7.80 -38.34 -7.17
CA ASN A 417 8.39 -38.72 -8.46
C ASN A 417 7.81 -40.03 -9.02
N ASN A 418 6.49 -40.11 -9.23
CA ASN A 418 5.84 -41.29 -9.78
C ASN A 418 4.59 -40.94 -10.61
N ALA A 419 4.11 -41.93 -11.38
CA ALA A 419 2.92 -41.80 -12.22
C ALA A 419 1.57 -41.93 -11.46
N GLU A 420 1.61 -42.20 -10.15
CA GLU A 420 0.41 -42.31 -9.30
C GLU A 420 -0.08 -40.94 -8.81
N ALA A 421 0.67 -39.86 -9.10
CA ALA A 421 0.37 -38.48 -8.72
C ALA A 421 0.15 -38.28 -7.22
N ALA A 422 0.88 -39.07 -6.40
CA ALA A 422 0.80 -39.02 -4.95
C ALA A 422 1.24 -37.66 -4.39
N GLU A 423 0.53 -37.20 -3.36
CA GLU A 423 0.89 -36.02 -2.58
C GLU A 423 1.93 -36.39 -1.51
N ASP A 424 3.01 -35.62 -1.44
CA ASP A 424 3.96 -35.64 -0.33
C ASP A 424 4.46 -34.22 -0.09
N LYS A 425 3.96 -33.65 1.01
CA LYS A 425 4.24 -32.28 1.46
C LYS A 425 5.38 -32.22 2.46
N THR A 426 6.23 -33.25 2.57
CA THR A 426 7.34 -33.24 3.52
C THR A 426 8.67 -33.01 2.82
N THR A 427 9.53 -32.15 3.35
CA THR A 427 10.91 -31.97 2.88
C THR A 427 11.86 -31.91 4.07
N GLY A 428 12.97 -32.63 3.99
CA GLY A 428 13.96 -32.66 5.07
C GLY A 428 15.10 -33.64 4.83
N PRO A 429 16.00 -33.83 5.81
CA PRO A 429 17.15 -34.74 5.68
C PRO A 429 16.77 -36.18 5.30
N ASP A 430 15.62 -36.66 5.79
CA ASP A 430 15.09 -38.01 5.54
C ASP A 430 14.21 -38.08 4.27
N ASN A 431 13.78 -36.93 3.74
CA ASN A 431 13.01 -36.83 2.51
C ASN A 431 13.56 -35.68 1.64
N LYS A 432 14.72 -35.93 1.03
CA LYS A 432 15.42 -34.93 0.24
C LYS A 432 14.75 -34.73 -1.12
N PRO A 433 14.64 -33.47 -1.60
CA PRO A 433 14.22 -33.20 -2.96
C PRO A 433 15.08 -33.91 -4.02
N LEU A 434 14.43 -34.49 -5.03
CA LEU A 434 15.04 -34.90 -6.30
C LEU A 434 15.11 -33.71 -7.29
N PHE A 435 14.19 -32.77 -7.14
CA PHE A 435 14.15 -31.49 -7.85
C PHE A 435 13.56 -30.42 -6.94
N GLN A 436 14.08 -29.20 -7.03
CA GLN A 436 13.44 -27.99 -6.55
C GLN A 436 13.47 -26.97 -7.68
N LEU A 437 12.44 -26.14 -7.77
CA LEU A 437 12.42 -25.06 -8.75
C LEU A 437 13.63 -24.15 -8.53
N THR A 438 14.35 -23.93 -9.61
CA THR A 438 15.59 -23.15 -9.59
C THR A 438 15.54 -22.13 -10.72
N ALA A 439 15.78 -20.86 -10.36
CA ALA A 439 15.91 -19.75 -11.29
C ALA A 439 17.39 -19.35 -11.41
N PRO A 440 17.92 -19.10 -12.61
CA PRO A 440 19.27 -18.59 -12.74
C PRO A 440 19.38 -17.12 -12.27
N VAL A 441 20.52 -16.81 -11.65
CA VAL A 441 20.92 -15.47 -11.19
C VAL A 441 21.93 -14.90 -12.18
N TYR A 442 21.70 -13.69 -12.67
CA TYR A 442 22.46 -13.04 -13.74
C TYR A 442 23.20 -11.79 -13.31
N GLU A 443 22.77 -11.14 -12.22
CA GLU A 443 23.38 -9.91 -11.73
C GLU A 443 23.53 -9.91 -10.21
N GLN A 444 24.47 -9.09 -9.74
CA GLN A 444 24.63 -8.78 -8.32
C GLN A 444 23.87 -7.50 -7.97
N ILE A 445 23.53 -7.34 -6.69
CA ILE A 445 23.03 -6.07 -6.17
C ILE A 445 24.13 -5.01 -6.34
N PRO A 446 23.83 -3.86 -6.98
CA PRO A 446 24.81 -2.79 -7.14
C PRO A 446 25.32 -2.23 -5.81
N THR A 447 26.59 -1.81 -5.78
CA THR A 447 27.22 -1.28 -4.56
C THR A 447 26.60 0.02 -4.06
N PHE A 448 25.84 0.71 -4.91
CA PHE A 448 25.08 1.91 -4.58
C PHE A 448 24.08 1.69 -3.43
N PHE A 449 23.60 0.46 -3.26
CA PHE A 449 22.63 0.07 -2.23
C PHE A 449 23.27 -0.48 -0.95
N ASN A 450 24.60 -0.57 -0.87
CA ASN A 450 25.30 -1.20 0.26
C ASN A 450 24.97 -0.54 1.62
N ASP A 451 24.64 0.76 1.62
CA ASP A 451 24.29 1.55 2.81
C ASP A 451 22.94 1.17 3.44
N LEU A 452 22.09 0.43 2.72
CA LEU A 452 20.86 -0.14 3.26
C LEU A 452 21.13 -1.36 4.16
N PHE A 453 22.23 -2.07 3.91
CA PHE A 453 22.49 -3.36 4.51
C PHE A 453 23.46 -3.28 5.69
N PRO A 454 23.31 -4.16 6.70
CA PRO A 454 24.24 -4.22 7.80
C PRO A 454 25.60 -4.73 7.33
N ALA A 455 26.68 -4.29 7.99
CA ALA A 455 28.05 -4.61 7.57
C ALA A 455 28.36 -6.13 7.46
N TYR A 456 27.65 -6.99 8.21
CA TYR A 456 27.83 -8.45 8.12
C TYR A 456 27.24 -9.06 6.85
N ALA A 457 26.32 -8.36 6.18
CA ALA A 457 25.72 -8.78 4.92
C ALA A 457 26.57 -8.37 3.71
N LEU A 458 27.74 -7.76 3.92
CA LEU A 458 28.64 -7.32 2.85
C LEU A 458 29.87 -8.24 2.76
N VAL A 459 30.16 -8.74 1.56
CA VAL A 459 31.33 -9.56 1.23
C VAL A 459 32.00 -8.99 -0.02
N ASP A 460 33.32 -8.79 0.03
CA ASP A 460 34.13 -8.23 -1.06
C ASP A 460 33.58 -6.91 -1.66
N GLY A 461 32.92 -6.11 -0.82
CA GLY A 461 32.37 -4.80 -1.21
C GLY A 461 30.98 -4.83 -1.83
N HIS A 462 30.32 -5.99 -1.87
CA HIS A 462 28.95 -6.16 -2.36
C HIS A 462 28.05 -6.77 -1.30
N VAL A 463 26.73 -6.57 -1.43
CA VAL A 463 25.75 -7.34 -0.66
C VAL A 463 25.87 -8.83 -1.02
N ASP A 464 26.08 -9.67 -0.02
CA ASP A 464 26.16 -11.11 -0.18
C ASP A 464 24.76 -11.68 -0.44
N MET A 465 24.46 -11.89 -1.72
CA MET A 465 23.16 -12.43 -2.14
C MET A 465 22.83 -13.77 -1.48
N ASN A 466 23.81 -14.58 -1.04
CA ASN A 466 23.55 -15.85 -0.34
C ASN A 466 22.85 -15.65 1.01
N GLN A 467 22.91 -14.43 1.54
CA GLN A 467 22.21 -14.03 2.76
C GLN A 467 20.80 -13.50 2.48
N ILE A 468 20.34 -13.44 1.23
CA ILE A 468 19.02 -12.91 0.88
C ILE A 468 18.06 -14.04 0.55
N VAL A 469 16.85 -13.89 1.08
CA VAL A 469 15.66 -14.63 0.68
C VAL A 469 14.62 -13.63 0.18
N TYR A 470 14.09 -13.78 -1.03
CA TYR A 470 13.13 -12.83 -1.61
C TYR A 470 11.81 -13.50 -1.98
N LYS A 471 10.73 -12.71 -1.97
CA LYS A 471 9.40 -13.14 -2.42
C LYS A 471 9.33 -13.01 -3.95
N ALA A 472 9.10 -14.12 -4.62
CA ALA A 472 9.02 -14.23 -6.07
C ALA A 472 7.59 -14.11 -6.59
N ASP A 473 6.85 -13.16 -6.03
CA ASP A 473 5.54 -12.74 -6.52
C ASP A 473 5.43 -11.24 -6.24
N THR A 474 4.74 -10.51 -7.11
CA THR A 474 4.45 -9.08 -6.93
C THR A 474 3.04 -8.79 -7.38
N SER A 475 2.46 -7.71 -6.86
CA SER A 475 1.09 -7.31 -7.17
C SER A 475 1.06 -5.98 -7.89
N SER A 476 -0.08 -5.62 -8.48
CA SER A 476 -0.17 -4.41 -9.27
C SER A 476 -0.03 -3.14 -8.42
N ASP A 477 -0.51 -3.19 -7.17
CA ASP A 477 -0.31 -2.17 -6.12
C ASP A 477 1.15 -1.79 -5.93
N GLU A 478 2.00 -2.80 -5.73
CA GLU A 478 3.44 -2.66 -5.55
C GLU A 478 4.06 -2.01 -6.78
N VAL A 479 3.71 -2.51 -7.97
CA VAL A 479 4.23 -2.01 -9.25
C VAL A 479 3.82 -0.54 -9.48
N ILE A 480 2.56 -0.18 -9.30
CA ILE A 480 2.10 1.19 -9.57
C ILE A 480 2.62 2.18 -8.53
N GLY A 481 2.75 1.77 -7.26
CA GLY A 481 3.42 2.54 -6.22
C GLY A 481 4.89 2.84 -6.57
N HIS A 482 5.61 1.85 -7.13
CA HIS A 482 6.97 2.05 -7.63
C HIS A 482 7.02 3.06 -8.77
N TYR A 483 6.12 2.97 -9.76
CA TYR A 483 6.07 3.96 -10.84
C TYR A 483 5.73 5.37 -10.35
N ALA A 484 4.87 5.51 -9.34
CA ALA A 484 4.57 6.82 -8.74
C ALA A 484 5.80 7.40 -8.03
N LEU A 485 6.55 6.56 -7.32
CA LEU A 485 7.84 6.95 -6.76
C LEU A 485 8.85 7.27 -7.86
N PHE A 486 8.97 6.48 -8.93
CA PHE A 486 9.94 6.72 -10.00
C PHE A 486 9.69 8.08 -10.65
N TYR A 487 8.44 8.39 -10.96
CA TYR A 487 8.06 9.72 -11.44
C TYR A 487 8.43 10.81 -10.41
N THR A 488 7.99 10.65 -9.16
CA THR A 488 8.19 11.67 -8.12
C THR A 488 9.66 11.90 -7.80
N ALA A 489 10.46 10.84 -7.74
CA ALA A 489 11.89 10.93 -7.48
C ALA A 489 12.65 11.48 -8.69
N TYR A 490 12.28 11.10 -9.91
CA TYR A 490 12.89 11.65 -11.11
C TYR A 490 12.63 13.16 -11.21
N GLU A 491 11.40 13.60 -11.00
CA GLU A 491 10.99 14.99 -11.17
C GLU A 491 11.41 15.87 -9.97
N TYR A 492 11.05 15.45 -8.76
CA TYR A 492 11.10 16.28 -7.57
C TYR A 492 12.24 15.92 -6.63
N LEU A 493 13.07 14.94 -6.92
CA LEU A 493 14.24 14.69 -6.08
C LEU A 493 15.53 14.88 -6.85
N VAL A 494 15.68 14.14 -7.93
CA VAL A 494 16.81 14.28 -8.83
C VAL A 494 16.65 15.58 -9.64
N GLY A 495 15.57 15.72 -10.41
CA GLY A 495 15.36 16.85 -11.32
C GLY A 495 16.62 17.14 -12.16
N ASP A 496 17.04 18.41 -12.16
CA ASP A 496 18.25 18.89 -12.82
C ASP A 496 19.53 18.84 -11.93
N ALA A 497 19.52 18.11 -10.81
CA ALA A 497 20.63 18.12 -9.86
C ALA A 497 21.92 17.56 -10.47
N GLU A 498 23.05 18.26 -10.33
CA GLU A 498 24.34 17.83 -10.89
C GLU A 498 25.21 17.00 -9.90
N ASP A 499 24.74 16.77 -8.68
CA ASP A 499 25.47 15.98 -7.67
C ASP A 499 25.59 14.51 -8.08
N GLU A 500 26.76 13.92 -7.82
CA GLU A 500 27.12 12.57 -8.28
C GLU A 500 26.18 11.49 -7.72
N GLU A 501 25.76 11.59 -6.45
CA GLU A 501 24.88 10.61 -5.83
C GLU A 501 23.46 10.65 -6.43
N LEU A 502 22.96 11.85 -6.74
CA LEU A 502 21.64 12.01 -7.38
C LEU A 502 21.66 11.59 -8.84
N GLN A 503 22.78 11.78 -9.55
CA GLN A 503 22.94 11.27 -10.92
C GLN A 503 23.02 9.75 -10.96
N GLU A 504 23.66 9.13 -9.96
CA GLU A 504 23.64 7.66 -9.82
C GLU A 504 22.23 7.16 -9.45
N LEU A 505 21.50 7.85 -8.57
CA LEU A 505 20.09 7.56 -8.30
C LEU A 505 19.22 7.69 -9.56
N LYS A 506 19.40 8.77 -10.34
CA LYS A 506 18.71 9.00 -11.62
C LYS A 506 18.87 7.79 -12.53
N PHE A 507 20.11 7.30 -12.67
CA PHE A 507 20.40 6.14 -13.48
C PHE A 507 19.59 4.91 -13.05
N TYR A 508 19.52 4.63 -11.75
CA TYR A 508 18.78 3.47 -11.25
C TYR A 508 17.26 3.63 -11.41
N ILE A 509 16.72 4.85 -11.26
CA ILE A 509 15.31 5.13 -11.55
C ILE A 509 14.99 4.90 -13.04
N GLU A 510 15.82 5.44 -13.94
CA GLU A 510 15.69 5.25 -15.39
C GLU A 510 15.78 3.77 -15.78
N GLU A 511 16.72 3.05 -15.18
CA GLU A 511 16.95 1.62 -15.45
C GLU A 511 15.79 0.75 -14.95
N ALA A 512 15.31 0.97 -13.72
CA ALA A 512 14.18 0.26 -13.13
C ALA A 512 12.90 0.44 -13.96
N ALA A 513 12.51 1.70 -14.23
CA ALA A 513 11.34 2.01 -15.04
C ALA A 513 11.41 1.38 -16.44
N HIS A 514 12.59 1.42 -17.08
CA HIS A 514 12.79 0.82 -18.40
C HIS A 514 12.66 -0.70 -18.38
N ARG A 515 13.40 -1.39 -17.49
CA ARG A 515 13.42 -2.86 -17.44
C ARG A 515 12.05 -3.41 -17.08
N MET A 516 11.37 -2.81 -16.11
CA MET A 516 10.04 -3.23 -15.69
C MET A 516 8.99 -3.00 -16.79
N THR A 517 9.03 -1.88 -17.52
CA THR A 517 8.13 -1.64 -18.65
C THR A 517 8.37 -2.62 -19.80
N GLU A 518 9.63 -2.91 -20.12
CA GLU A 518 9.97 -3.95 -21.10
C GLU A 518 9.45 -5.32 -20.68
N LEU A 519 9.51 -5.63 -19.38
CA LEU A 519 8.98 -6.87 -18.83
C LEU A 519 7.47 -6.96 -18.98
N ILE A 520 6.72 -5.90 -18.67
CA ILE A 520 5.25 -5.85 -18.82
C ILE A 520 4.83 -6.06 -20.29
N LEU A 521 5.55 -5.47 -21.23
CA LEU A 521 5.21 -5.51 -22.66
C LEU A 521 5.80 -6.71 -23.41
N LYS A 522 6.56 -7.57 -22.74
CA LYS A 522 7.27 -8.69 -23.36
C LYS A 522 6.27 -9.60 -24.08
N ASP A 523 6.57 -9.99 -25.31
CA ASP A 523 5.72 -10.90 -26.11
C ASP A 523 4.23 -10.51 -26.18
N ASP A 524 3.92 -9.21 -26.07
CA ASP A 524 2.56 -8.64 -26.06
C ASP A 524 1.65 -9.18 -24.93
N HIS A 525 2.23 -9.64 -23.81
CA HIS A 525 1.47 -10.39 -22.80
C HIS A 525 0.82 -9.54 -21.70
N TYR A 526 1.28 -8.31 -21.45
CA TYR A 526 0.78 -7.38 -20.44
C TYR A 526 0.72 -7.96 -19.01
N TYR A 527 1.81 -8.53 -18.51
CA TYR A 527 1.94 -8.94 -17.09
C TYR A 527 3.40 -8.98 -16.65
N ILE A 528 3.68 -9.00 -15.35
CA ILE A 528 5.04 -9.24 -14.84
C ILE A 528 5.34 -10.73 -14.83
N GLU A 529 6.44 -11.14 -15.47
CA GLU A 529 6.98 -12.49 -15.36
C GLU A 529 7.80 -12.64 -14.06
N ASP A 530 7.35 -13.51 -13.15
CA ASP A 530 7.98 -13.78 -11.87
C ASP A 530 9.25 -14.66 -11.98
N ALA A 531 9.88 -14.99 -10.85
CA ALA A 531 11.06 -15.85 -10.85
C ALA A 531 10.78 -17.31 -11.28
N THR A 532 9.51 -17.70 -11.40
CA THR A 532 9.05 -19.00 -11.90
C THR A 532 8.81 -19.01 -13.41
N GLY A 533 8.96 -17.86 -14.08
CA GLY A 533 8.68 -17.70 -15.50
C GLY A 533 7.18 -17.67 -15.82
N LYS A 534 6.35 -17.34 -14.82
CA LYS A 534 4.89 -17.22 -14.94
C LYS A 534 4.46 -15.80 -14.65
N SER A 535 3.22 -15.46 -15.01
CA SER A 535 2.65 -14.20 -14.54
C SER A 535 2.63 -14.21 -13.01
N THR A 536 2.92 -13.07 -12.40
CA THR A 536 2.61 -12.86 -10.99
C THR A 536 1.11 -12.99 -10.74
N GLN A 537 0.73 -13.06 -9.46
CA GLN A 537 -0.66 -13.31 -9.10
C GLN A 537 -1.58 -12.17 -9.52
N TRP A 538 -1.13 -10.94 -9.33
CA TRP A 538 -1.99 -9.76 -9.43
C TRP A 538 -1.52 -8.73 -10.47
N SER A 539 -0.23 -8.71 -10.85
CA SER A 539 0.31 -7.75 -11.84
C SER A 539 -0.01 -8.20 -13.27
N ARG A 540 -1.29 -8.11 -13.65
CA ARG A 540 -1.84 -8.57 -14.93
C ARG A 540 -2.72 -7.49 -15.55
N TRP A 541 -2.47 -7.20 -16.83
CA TRP A 541 -3.07 -6.11 -17.59
C TRP A 541 -3.54 -6.53 -18.99
N LEU A 542 -3.74 -7.82 -19.24
CA LEU A 542 -4.19 -8.33 -20.54
C LEU A 542 -5.72 -8.24 -20.71
N ALA A 543 -6.19 -7.89 -21.90
CA ALA A 543 -7.61 -7.65 -22.17
C ALA A 543 -8.48 -8.89 -21.91
N LYS A 544 -7.96 -10.10 -22.18
CA LYS A 544 -8.64 -11.35 -21.85
C LYS A 544 -8.95 -11.48 -20.36
N TYR A 545 -8.02 -11.06 -19.50
CA TYR A 545 -8.20 -11.17 -18.05
C TYR A 545 -9.36 -10.30 -17.55
N PHE A 546 -9.63 -9.17 -18.21
CA PHE A 546 -10.67 -8.22 -17.86
C PHE A 546 -12.02 -8.46 -18.56
N ASN A 547 -12.01 -9.07 -19.74
CA ASN A 547 -13.16 -9.07 -20.64
C ASN A 547 -13.51 -10.45 -21.21
N ASP A 548 -12.96 -11.54 -20.64
CA ASP A 548 -13.36 -12.89 -21.06
C ASP A 548 -14.88 -13.06 -20.91
N SER A 549 -15.49 -13.76 -21.87
CA SER A 549 -16.94 -14.03 -21.92
C SER A 549 -17.88 -12.81 -21.97
N LEU A 550 -17.39 -11.57 -22.10
CA LEU A 550 -18.25 -10.38 -22.07
C LEU A 550 -19.32 -10.39 -23.18
N GLY A 551 -18.95 -10.80 -24.40
CA GLY A 551 -19.92 -10.97 -25.49
C GLY A 551 -21.00 -12.03 -25.22
N VAL A 552 -20.67 -13.10 -24.49
CA VAL A 552 -21.62 -14.16 -24.12
C VAL A 552 -22.64 -13.62 -23.11
N MET A 553 -22.17 -12.90 -22.08
CA MET A 553 -23.03 -12.32 -21.06
C MET A 553 -23.98 -11.28 -21.66
N GLN A 554 -23.48 -10.41 -22.56
CA GLN A 554 -24.28 -9.38 -23.22
C GLN A 554 -25.42 -9.92 -24.10
N GLU A 555 -25.36 -11.20 -24.51
CA GLU A 555 -26.42 -11.87 -25.26
C GLU A 555 -27.51 -12.47 -24.36
N GLN A 556 -27.28 -12.58 -23.05
CA GLN A 556 -28.28 -13.12 -22.10
C GLN A 556 -29.37 -12.09 -21.76
N ASP A 557 -30.57 -12.57 -21.45
CA ASP A 557 -31.69 -11.70 -21.05
C ASP A 557 -31.41 -11.01 -19.70
N GLU A 558 -30.66 -11.69 -18.82
CA GLU A 558 -30.22 -11.28 -17.49
C GLU A 558 -29.32 -10.03 -17.52
N TRP A 559 -28.57 -9.83 -18.60
CA TRP A 559 -27.68 -8.66 -18.76
C TRP A 559 -28.45 -7.33 -18.71
N ALA A 560 -29.72 -7.32 -19.13
CA ALA A 560 -30.58 -6.14 -19.02
C ALA A 560 -30.83 -5.70 -17.56
N ALA A 561 -30.58 -6.59 -16.59
CA ALA A 561 -30.61 -6.32 -15.16
C ALA A 561 -29.21 -6.16 -14.55
N GLY A 562 -28.15 -6.11 -15.37
CA GLY A 562 -26.76 -6.03 -14.91
C GLY A 562 -26.21 -7.35 -14.39
N VAL A 563 -26.79 -8.49 -14.75
CA VAL A 563 -26.33 -9.82 -14.28
C VAL A 563 -25.47 -10.47 -15.36
N GLY A 564 -24.23 -10.82 -15.03
CA GLY A 564 -23.23 -11.40 -15.93
C GLY A 564 -23.13 -12.93 -15.80
N VAL A 565 -23.93 -13.65 -16.59
CA VAL A 565 -23.99 -15.12 -16.57
C VAL A 565 -23.86 -15.73 -17.97
N ASP A 566 -23.54 -17.02 -18.05
CA ASP A 566 -23.52 -17.80 -19.29
C ASP A 566 -24.91 -18.35 -19.66
N GLU A 567 -25.01 -19.13 -20.73
CA GLU A 567 -26.27 -19.75 -21.16
C GLU A 567 -26.88 -20.78 -20.17
N ASN A 568 -26.11 -21.22 -19.17
CA ASN A 568 -26.57 -22.12 -18.12
C ASN A 568 -27.05 -21.35 -16.87
N GLY A 569 -26.84 -20.03 -16.84
CA GLY A 569 -27.12 -19.17 -15.70
C GLY A 569 -26.01 -19.19 -14.65
N ASP A 570 -24.81 -19.64 -15.00
CA ASP A 570 -23.64 -19.65 -14.12
C ASP A 570 -22.83 -18.34 -14.27
N ASP A 571 -22.19 -17.85 -13.20
CA ASP A 571 -21.34 -16.63 -13.25
C ASP A 571 -20.27 -16.76 -14.35
N ALA A 572 -20.31 -15.82 -15.29
CA ALA A 572 -19.43 -15.80 -16.44
C ALA A 572 -18.49 -14.58 -16.45
N LEU A 573 -18.51 -13.76 -15.40
CA LEU A 573 -17.62 -12.60 -15.29
C LEU A 573 -16.19 -13.09 -15.08
N SER A 574 -15.26 -12.58 -15.90
CA SER A 574 -13.84 -12.89 -15.72
C SER A 574 -13.36 -12.46 -14.33
N TYR A 575 -12.31 -13.11 -13.84
CA TYR A 575 -11.76 -12.80 -12.52
C TYR A 575 -11.34 -11.33 -12.40
N GLY A 576 -10.67 -10.78 -13.42
CA GLY A 576 -10.25 -9.38 -13.44
C GLY A 576 -11.35 -8.39 -13.83
N TYR A 577 -12.60 -8.81 -14.02
CA TYR A 577 -13.65 -7.94 -14.53
C TYR A 577 -13.84 -6.67 -13.68
N GLU A 578 -13.85 -6.81 -12.36
CA GLU A 578 -14.03 -5.70 -11.41
C GLU A 578 -12.79 -4.80 -11.32
N ASP A 579 -11.59 -5.38 -11.47
CA ASP A 579 -10.31 -4.67 -11.36
C ASP A 579 -9.93 -3.95 -12.67
N GLY A 580 -10.54 -4.34 -13.80
CA GLY A 580 -10.24 -3.81 -15.13
C GLY A 580 -10.10 -2.28 -15.21
N PRO A 581 -11.02 -1.50 -14.63
CA PRO A 581 -10.92 -0.03 -14.61
C PRO A 581 -9.67 0.51 -13.91
N LEU A 582 -9.30 -0.03 -12.76
CA LEU A 582 -8.08 0.35 -12.04
C LEU A 582 -6.85 -0.08 -12.85
N ASN A 583 -6.80 -1.34 -13.26
CA ASN A 583 -5.65 -1.89 -13.96
C ASN A 583 -5.42 -1.21 -15.32
N ALA A 584 -6.48 -0.72 -15.99
CA ALA A 584 -6.35 0.13 -17.16
C ALA A 584 -5.53 1.40 -16.85
N LEU A 585 -5.87 2.10 -15.77
CA LEU A 585 -5.14 3.29 -15.33
C LEU A 585 -3.70 2.95 -14.93
N GLU A 586 -3.48 1.84 -14.23
CA GLU A 586 -2.15 1.38 -13.82
C GLU A 586 -1.19 1.22 -15.01
N VAL A 587 -1.59 0.48 -16.05
CA VAL A 587 -0.70 0.27 -17.21
C VAL A 587 -0.51 1.55 -18.02
N MET A 588 -1.54 2.39 -18.12
CA MET A 588 -1.44 3.71 -18.75
C MET A 588 -0.43 4.59 -18.01
N ALA A 589 -0.47 4.62 -16.68
CA ALA A 589 0.45 5.38 -15.86
C ALA A 589 1.88 4.81 -15.91
N ALA A 590 2.05 3.49 -15.88
CA ALA A 590 3.36 2.86 -16.07
C ALA A 590 4.00 3.27 -17.41
N LEU A 591 3.23 3.21 -18.50
CA LEU A 591 3.67 3.65 -19.82
C LEU A 591 4.02 5.16 -19.83
N LYS A 592 3.19 6.00 -19.22
CA LYS A 592 3.40 7.45 -19.17
C LYS A 592 4.66 7.81 -18.37
N THR A 593 4.86 7.20 -17.21
CA THR A 593 6.10 7.34 -16.43
C THR A 593 7.30 6.87 -17.24
N ALA A 594 7.23 5.71 -17.89
CA ALA A 594 8.33 5.22 -18.71
C ALA A 594 8.67 6.16 -19.87
N ILE A 595 7.67 6.72 -20.55
CA ILE A 595 7.87 7.73 -21.61
C ILE A 595 8.61 8.95 -21.07
N HIS A 596 8.27 9.43 -19.88
CA HIS A 596 8.87 10.62 -19.26
C HIS A 596 10.28 10.34 -18.74
N VAL A 597 10.40 9.36 -17.85
CA VAL A 597 11.62 9.04 -17.08
C VAL A 597 12.71 8.49 -17.99
N THR A 598 12.38 7.65 -18.96
CA THR A 598 13.40 6.95 -19.77
C THR A 598 13.82 7.70 -21.03
N ALA A 599 13.21 8.86 -21.31
CA ALA A 599 13.32 9.58 -22.59
C ALA A 599 14.76 9.88 -23.03
N GLU A 600 15.59 10.32 -22.09
CA GLU A 600 16.97 10.72 -22.36
C GLU A 600 17.88 9.51 -22.57
N ARG A 601 17.74 8.48 -21.72
CA ARG A 601 18.65 7.34 -21.67
C ARG A 601 18.31 6.22 -22.65
N TYR A 602 17.02 5.97 -22.88
CA TYR A 602 16.51 4.88 -23.71
C TYR A 602 15.63 5.38 -24.86
N PRO A 603 16.11 6.32 -25.71
CA PRO A 603 15.28 6.98 -26.73
C PRO A 603 14.70 6.01 -27.77
N ASP A 604 15.36 4.86 -28.00
CA ASP A 604 14.96 3.87 -28.99
C ASP A 604 13.70 3.09 -28.60
N THR A 605 13.37 2.98 -27.30
CA THR A 605 12.15 2.28 -26.81
C THR A 605 11.00 3.21 -26.51
N VAL A 606 11.24 4.51 -26.34
CA VAL A 606 10.20 5.51 -26.04
C VAL A 606 9.06 5.50 -27.05
N GLN A 607 9.35 5.31 -28.34
CA GLN A 607 8.29 5.26 -29.36
C GLN A 607 7.37 4.04 -29.16
N LYS A 608 7.91 2.88 -28.77
CA LYS A 608 7.13 1.69 -28.43
C LYS A 608 6.18 1.97 -27.27
N TYR A 609 6.64 2.70 -26.23
CA TYR A 609 5.80 3.07 -25.09
C TYR A 609 4.71 4.07 -25.49
N LYS A 610 5.04 5.06 -26.32
CA LYS A 610 4.07 6.01 -26.88
C LYS A 610 3.00 5.32 -27.70
N ASP A 611 3.38 4.38 -28.58
CA ASP A 611 2.43 3.64 -29.40
C ASP A 611 1.48 2.79 -28.53
N ALA A 612 1.98 2.17 -27.46
CA ALA A 612 1.17 1.43 -26.50
C ALA A 612 0.24 2.34 -25.67
N TYR A 613 0.72 3.51 -25.25
CA TYR A 613 -0.08 4.50 -24.53
C TYR A 613 -1.17 5.11 -25.42
N ASP A 614 -0.83 5.44 -26.68
CA ASP A 614 -1.80 5.93 -27.66
C ASP A 614 -2.90 4.91 -27.97
N LEU A 615 -2.56 3.62 -27.95
CA LEU A 615 -3.51 2.53 -28.14
C LEU A 615 -4.57 2.48 -27.01
N ALA A 616 -4.23 2.90 -25.79
CA ALA A 616 -5.17 3.01 -24.67
C ALA A 616 -6.32 3.99 -24.92
N PHE A 617 -6.14 4.94 -25.84
CA PHE A 617 -7.14 5.92 -26.25
C PHE A 617 -7.86 5.56 -27.55
N ALA A 618 -7.65 4.36 -28.09
CA ALA A 618 -8.38 3.90 -29.26
C ALA A 618 -9.87 3.67 -28.94
N ASP A 619 -10.75 3.81 -29.94
CA ASP A 619 -12.17 3.50 -29.77
C ASP A 619 -12.36 2.01 -29.39
N SER A 620 -13.15 1.70 -28.36
CA SER A 620 -13.50 0.37 -27.85
C SER A 620 -12.33 -0.49 -27.38
N TYR A 621 -12.45 -1.02 -26.17
CA TYR A 621 -11.56 -2.07 -25.69
C TYR A 621 -11.91 -3.45 -26.25
N SER A 622 -10.95 -4.38 -26.17
CA SER A 622 -11.09 -5.71 -26.75
C SER A 622 -11.93 -6.63 -25.85
N THR A 623 -13.04 -7.13 -26.38
CA THR A 623 -14.01 -7.98 -25.65
C THR A 623 -14.14 -9.40 -26.19
N GLU A 624 -13.51 -9.70 -27.34
CA GLU A 624 -13.54 -11.00 -27.99
C GLU A 624 -12.16 -11.40 -28.54
N GLU A 625 -11.98 -12.70 -28.82
CA GLU A 625 -10.78 -13.25 -29.43
C GLU A 625 -10.69 -12.91 -30.95
N PRO A 626 -9.50 -12.58 -31.48
CA PRO A 626 -8.23 -12.43 -30.77
C PRO A 626 -8.18 -11.12 -29.98
N PHE A 627 -7.84 -11.21 -28.70
CA PHE A 627 -7.74 -10.03 -27.83
C PHE A 627 -6.58 -9.11 -28.25
N VAL A 628 -6.80 -7.78 -28.17
CA VAL A 628 -5.76 -6.76 -28.34
C VAL A 628 -5.52 -6.06 -27.01
N ASN A 629 -4.34 -6.30 -26.42
CA ASN A 629 -3.97 -5.74 -25.12
C ASN A 629 -3.70 -4.23 -25.20
N GLY A 630 -4.08 -3.50 -24.16
CA GLY A 630 -3.93 -2.05 -24.08
C GLY A 630 -4.89 -1.25 -24.95
N LYS A 631 -5.68 -1.86 -25.84
CA LYS A 631 -6.62 -1.12 -26.71
C LYS A 631 -7.81 -0.58 -25.93
N GLY A 632 -8.08 0.71 -26.05
CA GLY A 632 -9.29 1.36 -25.53
C GLY A 632 -9.44 1.30 -24.01
N TYR A 633 -8.32 1.17 -23.30
CA TYR A 633 -8.32 1.03 -21.84
C TYR A 633 -8.88 2.27 -21.13
N ILE A 634 -8.82 3.47 -21.71
CA ILE A 634 -9.47 4.65 -21.12
C ILE A 634 -11.00 4.49 -21.06
N GLU A 635 -11.61 3.82 -22.05
CA GLU A 635 -13.04 3.55 -22.06
C GLU A 635 -13.40 2.54 -20.99
N MET A 636 -12.60 1.47 -20.83
CA MET A 636 -12.75 0.48 -19.75
C MET A 636 -12.58 1.12 -18.36
N ALA A 637 -11.63 2.05 -18.22
CA ALA A 637 -11.44 2.82 -16.98
C ALA A 637 -12.68 3.65 -16.62
N GLY A 638 -13.42 4.11 -17.64
CA GLY A 638 -14.70 4.80 -17.50
C GLY A 638 -15.89 3.93 -17.11
N GLU A 639 -15.70 2.64 -16.85
CA GLU A 639 -16.77 1.72 -16.44
C GLU A 639 -16.68 1.29 -14.96
N TYR A 640 -15.92 2.00 -14.12
CA TYR A 640 -15.72 1.63 -12.72
C TYR A 640 -17.03 1.35 -11.97
N ILE A 641 -17.95 2.31 -11.97
CA ILE A 641 -19.24 2.16 -11.27
C ILE A 641 -20.10 1.08 -11.93
N GLU A 642 -20.13 1.02 -13.27
CA GLU A 642 -20.92 0.04 -14.02
C GLU A 642 -20.47 -1.40 -13.71
N ARG A 643 -19.17 -1.66 -13.74
CA ARG A 643 -18.61 -2.99 -13.47
C ARG A 643 -18.83 -3.42 -12.02
N ARG A 644 -18.73 -2.50 -11.06
CA ARG A 644 -19.08 -2.76 -9.66
C ARG A 644 -20.55 -3.14 -9.50
N LEU A 645 -21.46 -2.39 -10.13
CA LEU A 645 -22.90 -2.70 -10.12
C LEU A 645 -23.20 -4.07 -10.76
N VAL A 646 -22.54 -4.41 -11.87
CA VAL A 646 -22.72 -5.71 -12.54
C VAL A 646 -22.23 -6.87 -11.67
N ARG A 647 -21.03 -6.75 -11.08
CA ARG A 647 -20.50 -7.78 -10.19
C ARG A 647 -21.41 -7.98 -8.97
N GLN A 648 -21.84 -6.89 -8.34
CA GLN A 648 -22.75 -6.91 -7.20
C GLN A 648 -24.09 -7.58 -7.54
N ALA A 649 -24.70 -7.23 -8.68
CA ALA A 649 -25.96 -7.84 -9.12
C ALA A 649 -25.80 -9.33 -9.45
N THR A 650 -24.65 -9.73 -9.99
CA THR A 650 -24.33 -11.13 -10.31
C THR A 650 -24.14 -11.98 -9.05
N ASN A 651 -23.48 -11.44 -8.02
CA ASN A 651 -23.38 -12.11 -6.72
C ASN A 651 -24.77 -12.24 -6.09
N ALA A 652 -25.56 -11.15 -6.08
CA ALA A 652 -26.92 -11.17 -5.56
C ALA A 652 -27.83 -12.18 -6.28
N TYR A 653 -27.70 -12.30 -7.61
CA TYR A 653 -28.39 -13.30 -8.42
C TYR A 653 -28.02 -14.73 -8.02
N SER A 654 -26.73 -14.99 -7.83
CA SER A 654 -26.20 -16.31 -7.43
C SER A 654 -26.65 -16.71 -6.02
N ASP A 655 -26.64 -15.75 -5.09
CA ASP A 655 -27.11 -15.93 -3.72
C ASP A 655 -28.62 -16.21 -3.63
N HIS A 656 -29.38 -15.85 -4.67
CA HIS A 656 -30.83 -15.93 -4.71
C HIS A 656 -31.34 -16.98 -5.72
N ASP A 657 -30.74 -18.18 -5.69
CA ASP A 657 -31.11 -19.33 -6.51
C ASP A 657 -31.18 -19.02 -8.02
N ASN A 658 -30.25 -18.21 -8.52
CA ASN A 658 -30.19 -17.77 -9.91
C ASN A 658 -31.49 -17.07 -10.36
N THR A 659 -31.97 -16.12 -9.55
CA THR A 659 -33.13 -15.29 -9.87
C THR A 659 -32.81 -13.81 -9.75
N ILE A 660 -33.33 -13.00 -10.68
CA ILE A 660 -33.09 -11.55 -10.68
C ILE A 660 -33.65 -10.94 -9.39
N VAL A 661 -32.78 -10.27 -8.64
CA VAL A 661 -33.12 -9.62 -7.38
C VAL A 661 -33.82 -8.30 -7.63
N THR A 662 -35.02 -8.18 -7.08
CA THR A 662 -35.87 -6.99 -7.13
C THR A 662 -36.58 -6.82 -5.78
N ARG A 663 -37.19 -5.66 -5.54
CA ARG A 663 -38.00 -5.44 -4.32
C ARG A 663 -39.14 -6.45 -4.14
N ASP A 664 -39.64 -7.04 -5.23
CA ASP A 664 -40.75 -7.98 -5.19
C ASP A 664 -40.27 -9.45 -5.09
N THR A 665 -39.03 -9.73 -5.47
CA THR A 665 -38.46 -11.09 -5.52
C THR A 665 -37.56 -11.42 -4.34
N ILE A 666 -37.07 -10.42 -3.60
CA ILE A 666 -36.19 -10.66 -2.45
C ILE A 666 -36.92 -11.37 -1.30
N GLU A 667 -36.43 -12.55 -0.94
CA GLU A 667 -36.93 -13.32 0.21
C GLU A 667 -36.10 -13.07 1.47
N GLU A 668 -34.80 -12.78 1.32
CA GLU A 668 -33.84 -12.48 2.40
C GLU A 668 -32.94 -11.28 2.04
N TYR A 669 -32.72 -10.37 3.00
CA TYR A 669 -31.95 -9.15 2.81
C TYR A 669 -30.47 -9.37 3.15
N GLY A 670 -29.76 -10.13 2.32
CA GLY A 670 -28.29 -10.17 2.34
C GLY A 670 -27.69 -8.88 1.77
N SER A 671 -26.41 -8.61 2.07
CA SER A 671 -25.70 -7.39 1.66
C SER A 671 -25.73 -7.13 0.15
N ASN A 672 -25.40 -8.14 -0.66
CA ASN A 672 -25.42 -8.04 -2.13
C ASN A 672 -26.81 -7.73 -2.68
N ALA A 673 -27.85 -8.36 -2.11
CA ALA A 673 -29.23 -8.17 -2.52
C ALA A 673 -29.75 -6.76 -2.15
N ASN A 674 -29.40 -6.28 -0.94
CA ASN A 674 -29.74 -4.93 -0.50
C ASN A 674 -29.06 -3.87 -1.37
N ALA A 675 -27.74 -3.99 -1.58
CA ALA A 675 -26.97 -3.08 -2.42
C ALA A 675 -27.53 -3.05 -3.86
N THR A 676 -27.93 -4.20 -4.41
CA THR A 676 -28.51 -4.32 -5.76
C THR A 676 -29.87 -3.62 -5.86
N ILE A 677 -30.76 -3.81 -4.88
CA ILE A 677 -32.08 -3.14 -4.86
C ILE A 677 -31.97 -1.62 -4.77
N HIS A 678 -30.92 -1.14 -4.11
CA HIS A 678 -30.67 0.28 -3.88
C HIS A 678 -29.76 0.92 -4.94
N ASN A 679 -29.17 0.13 -5.86
CA ASN A 679 -28.10 0.54 -6.76
C ASN A 679 -26.95 1.23 -5.99
N ASP A 680 -26.63 0.71 -4.81
CA ASP A 680 -25.61 1.27 -3.93
C ASP A 680 -24.31 0.49 -4.08
N TRP A 681 -23.51 0.87 -5.08
CA TRP A 681 -22.20 0.27 -5.33
C TRP A 681 -21.20 0.54 -4.20
N THR A 682 -21.50 1.49 -3.29
CA THR A 682 -20.58 1.87 -2.21
C THR A 682 -20.48 0.84 -1.08
N GLN A 683 -21.37 -0.18 -1.09
CA GLN A 683 -21.32 -1.35 -0.22
C GLN A 683 -20.49 -2.50 -0.81
N TYR A 684 -20.08 -2.43 -2.08
CA TYR A 684 -19.31 -3.48 -2.77
C TYR A 684 -17.93 -2.95 -3.20
N ILE A 685 -17.26 -2.24 -2.29
CA ILE A 685 -15.98 -1.57 -2.54
C ILE A 685 -14.80 -2.40 -2.07
N ASN A 686 -13.67 -2.24 -2.76
CA ASN A 686 -12.37 -2.69 -2.29
C ASN A 686 -11.54 -1.45 -1.89
N TYR A 687 -11.39 -1.21 -0.59
CA TYR A 687 -10.65 -0.07 -0.06
C TYR A 687 -9.18 -0.06 -0.46
N SER A 688 -8.58 -1.24 -0.68
CA SER A 688 -7.25 -1.30 -1.29
C SER A 688 -7.26 -0.63 -2.65
N ASP A 689 -8.18 -0.99 -3.54
CA ASP A 689 -8.24 -0.45 -4.90
C ASP A 689 -8.43 1.08 -4.93
N GLU A 690 -9.14 1.65 -3.95
CA GLU A 690 -9.30 3.10 -3.81
C GLU A 690 -7.97 3.78 -3.45
N GLU A 691 -7.23 3.24 -2.47
CA GLU A 691 -5.85 3.67 -2.23
C GLU A 691 -4.98 3.55 -3.48
N LEU A 692 -5.12 2.45 -4.24
CA LEU A 692 -4.33 2.22 -5.44
C LEU A 692 -4.67 3.17 -6.57
N GLY A 693 -5.94 3.53 -6.77
CA GLY A 693 -6.41 4.42 -7.83
C GLY A 693 -5.72 5.79 -7.81
N TRP A 694 -5.25 6.20 -6.63
CA TRP A 694 -4.49 7.43 -6.44
C TRP A 694 -3.19 7.48 -7.25
N PHE A 695 -2.38 6.43 -7.21
CA PHE A 695 -1.04 6.42 -7.83
C PHE A 695 -1.06 6.63 -9.36
N PRO A 696 -1.85 5.86 -10.15
CA PRO A 696 -1.90 6.07 -11.58
C PRO A 696 -2.53 7.42 -11.93
N VAL A 697 -3.57 7.86 -11.22
CA VAL A 697 -4.20 9.16 -11.48
C VAL A 697 -3.23 10.30 -11.22
N TYR A 698 -2.49 10.28 -10.10
CA TYR A 698 -1.45 11.27 -9.82
C TYR A 698 -0.43 11.39 -10.97
N ILE A 699 0.11 10.26 -11.45
CA ILE A 699 1.04 10.24 -12.58
C ILE A 699 0.38 10.84 -13.83
N LEU A 700 -0.82 10.39 -14.16
CA LEU A 700 -1.50 10.73 -15.40
C LEU A 700 -1.94 12.21 -15.44
N ILE A 701 -2.47 12.74 -14.34
CA ILE A 701 -2.83 14.16 -14.19
C ILE A 701 -1.58 15.03 -14.33
N MET A 702 -0.46 14.61 -13.73
CA MET A 702 0.77 15.40 -13.77
C MET A 702 1.49 15.37 -15.13
N LEU A 703 1.33 14.31 -15.93
CA LEU A 703 2.10 14.10 -17.15
C LEU A 703 1.28 14.23 -18.45
N GLU A 704 -0.05 14.15 -18.43
CA GLU A 704 -0.86 14.26 -19.65
C GLU A 704 -0.97 15.71 -20.14
N GLU A 705 -0.48 15.95 -21.36
CA GLU A 705 -0.43 17.29 -21.96
C GLU A 705 -1.56 17.50 -22.98
N ASP A 706 -2.15 16.43 -23.53
CA ASP A 706 -3.30 16.55 -24.42
C ASP A 706 -4.56 16.83 -23.59
N GLU A 707 -5.12 18.04 -23.76
CA GLU A 707 -6.31 18.49 -23.00
C GLU A 707 -7.50 17.53 -23.12
N GLY A 708 -7.68 16.86 -24.27
CA GLY A 708 -8.78 15.93 -24.48
C GLY A 708 -8.60 14.63 -23.70
N ARG A 709 -7.38 14.06 -23.73
CA ARG A 709 -7.01 12.88 -22.95
C ARG A 709 -7.00 13.17 -21.46
N HIS A 710 -6.46 14.33 -21.06
CA HIS A 710 -6.47 14.78 -19.68
C HIS A 710 -7.92 14.85 -19.16
N GLN A 711 -8.85 15.43 -19.92
CA GLN A 711 -10.25 15.46 -19.52
C GLN A 711 -10.85 14.06 -19.36
N GLN A 712 -10.55 13.12 -20.25
CA GLN A 712 -11.02 11.74 -20.11
C GLN A 712 -10.49 11.07 -18.83
N ILE A 713 -9.23 11.32 -18.46
CA ILE A 713 -8.63 10.78 -17.24
C ILE A 713 -9.31 11.39 -16.00
N VAL A 714 -9.59 12.70 -16.02
CA VAL A 714 -10.34 13.39 -14.96
C VAL A 714 -11.75 12.83 -14.84
N ASP A 715 -12.47 12.65 -15.97
CA ASP A 715 -13.83 12.09 -15.99
C ASP A 715 -13.88 10.65 -15.43
N VAL A 716 -12.82 9.86 -15.64
CA VAL A 716 -12.66 8.54 -15.04
C VAL A 716 -12.44 8.65 -13.53
N TYR A 717 -11.54 9.54 -13.09
CA TYR A 717 -11.24 9.71 -11.68
C TYR A 717 -12.44 10.25 -10.87
N ASP A 718 -13.28 11.09 -11.49
CA ASP A 718 -14.54 11.56 -10.91
C ASP A 718 -15.42 10.40 -10.40
N GLN A 719 -15.41 9.24 -11.07
CA GLN A 719 -16.17 8.07 -10.63
C GLN A 719 -15.68 7.53 -9.29
N TRP A 720 -14.36 7.41 -9.12
CA TRP A 720 -13.75 6.95 -7.87
C TRP A 720 -14.04 7.91 -6.72
N TYR A 721 -13.84 9.21 -6.97
CA TYR A 721 -14.01 10.23 -5.93
C TYR A 721 -15.45 10.34 -5.42
N THR A 722 -16.46 9.91 -6.21
CA THR A 722 -17.85 9.91 -5.73
C THR A 722 -18.07 9.06 -4.48
N ASN A 723 -17.24 8.03 -4.23
CA ASN A 723 -17.20 7.34 -2.94
C ASN A 723 -16.15 7.93 -1.99
N GLU A 724 -14.91 8.14 -2.45
CA GLU A 724 -13.80 8.55 -1.56
C GLU A 724 -14.10 9.83 -0.77
N VAL A 725 -14.95 10.73 -1.30
CA VAL A 725 -15.34 11.99 -0.65
C VAL A 725 -15.94 11.79 0.76
N ARG A 726 -16.63 10.68 1.05
CA ARG A 726 -17.23 10.43 2.38
C ARG A 726 -16.21 10.00 3.45
N GLU A 727 -14.97 9.74 3.07
CA GLU A 727 -13.92 9.31 3.99
C GLU A 727 -13.17 10.48 4.64
N GLU A 728 -13.35 11.70 4.11
CA GLU A 728 -12.63 12.91 4.53
C GLU A 728 -11.10 12.77 4.40
N ASN A 729 -10.62 11.78 3.66
CA ASN A 729 -9.21 11.42 3.60
C ASN A 729 -8.44 12.46 2.76
N PRO A 730 -7.39 13.10 3.31
CA PRO A 730 -6.60 14.10 2.59
C PRO A 730 -5.82 13.48 1.43
N PHE A 731 -5.51 12.17 1.46
CA PHE A 731 -4.86 11.48 0.35
C PHE A 731 -5.67 11.56 -0.94
N TYR A 732 -6.97 11.25 -0.87
CA TYR A 732 -7.90 11.35 -1.99
C TYR A 732 -8.29 12.80 -2.30
N THR A 733 -8.66 13.57 -1.27
CA THR A 733 -9.21 14.93 -1.45
C THR A 733 -8.20 15.89 -2.07
N PHE A 734 -6.92 15.83 -1.69
CA PHE A 734 -5.90 16.69 -2.26
C PHE A 734 -5.60 16.32 -3.72
N LEU A 735 -5.55 15.03 -4.05
CA LEU A 735 -5.38 14.61 -5.45
C LEU A 735 -6.58 15.03 -6.31
N TYR A 736 -7.80 14.90 -5.79
CA TYR A 736 -8.99 15.41 -6.47
C TYR A 736 -8.92 16.91 -6.73
N GLN A 737 -8.42 17.70 -5.78
CA GLN A 737 -8.17 19.12 -5.99
C GLN A 737 -7.11 19.39 -7.06
N LEU A 738 -6.07 18.54 -7.19
CA LEU A 738 -5.06 18.65 -8.25
C LEU A 738 -5.61 18.28 -9.63
N ALA A 739 -6.51 17.28 -9.71
CA ALA A 739 -7.20 16.90 -10.95
C ALA A 739 -8.20 17.97 -11.41
N HIS A 740 -8.76 18.73 -10.46
CA HIS A 740 -9.67 19.85 -10.69
C HIS A 740 -9.12 21.18 -10.16
N PRO A 741 -8.02 21.70 -10.72
CA PRO A 741 -7.39 22.92 -10.22
C PRO A 741 -8.35 24.12 -10.26
N GLU A 742 -9.30 24.14 -11.19
CA GLU A 742 -10.30 25.20 -11.35
C GLU A 742 -11.40 25.22 -10.27
N ARG A 743 -11.57 24.12 -9.52
CA ARG A 743 -12.62 24.03 -8.49
C ARG A 743 -12.23 24.78 -7.23
N THR A 744 -13.24 25.36 -6.60
CA THR A 744 -13.14 26.13 -5.33
C THR A 744 -14.07 25.60 -4.25
N ASP A 745 -14.76 24.50 -4.55
CA ASP A 745 -15.81 23.88 -3.74
C ASP A 745 -15.46 22.46 -3.28
N VAL A 746 -14.21 22.02 -3.52
CA VAL A 746 -13.66 20.79 -2.91
C VAL A 746 -13.56 21.00 -1.40
N ASP A 747 -13.98 20.01 -0.61
CA ASP A 747 -14.03 20.11 0.86
C ASP A 747 -12.65 19.88 1.50
N LEU A 748 -11.74 20.82 1.26
CA LEU A 748 -10.40 20.84 1.86
C LEU A 748 -10.45 20.98 3.39
N ALA A 749 -11.54 21.55 3.94
CA ALA A 749 -11.70 21.73 5.38
C ALA A 749 -11.86 20.39 6.10
N SER A 750 -12.65 19.46 5.56
CA SER A 750 -12.77 18.10 6.10
C SER A 750 -11.45 17.32 6.02
N ALA A 751 -10.71 17.47 4.92
CA ALA A 751 -9.38 16.86 4.78
C ALA A 751 -8.35 17.39 5.81
N VAL A 752 -8.37 18.69 6.09
CA VAL A 752 -7.53 19.28 7.15
C VAL A 752 -8.00 18.84 8.55
N ARG A 753 -9.31 18.77 8.79
CA ARG A 753 -9.86 18.21 10.03
C ARG A 753 -9.36 16.79 10.27
N TYR A 754 -9.33 15.94 9.24
CA TYR A 754 -8.78 14.59 9.33
C TYR A 754 -7.34 14.60 9.86
N LEU A 755 -6.46 15.45 9.31
CA LEU A 755 -5.06 15.56 9.77
C LEU A 755 -4.97 16.07 11.21
N ASN A 756 -5.75 17.10 11.56
CA ASN A 756 -5.83 17.64 12.93
C ASN A 756 -6.22 16.54 13.94
N ARG A 757 -7.23 15.73 13.57
CA ARG A 757 -7.77 14.65 14.39
C ARG A 757 -6.98 13.33 14.29
N TYR A 758 -5.80 13.31 13.66
CA TYR A 758 -4.95 12.13 13.66
C TYR A 758 -4.25 11.96 15.03
N SER A 759 -4.03 10.73 15.51
CA SER A 759 -3.33 10.53 16.79
C SER A 759 -1.83 10.78 16.64
N GLU A 760 -1.17 11.35 17.65
CA GLU A 760 0.29 11.62 17.60
C GLU A 760 1.14 10.37 17.46
N TYR A 761 0.70 9.29 18.11
CA TYR A 761 1.29 7.97 17.97
C TYR A 761 0.28 7.06 17.30
N MET A 762 0.74 6.37 16.26
CA MET A 762 -0.08 5.50 15.43
C MET A 762 -0.24 4.10 16.02
N ILE A 763 -0.43 4.02 17.34
CA ILE A 763 -0.64 2.76 18.05
C ILE A 763 -2.04 2.25 17.76
N THR A 764 -2.14 0.99 17.35
CA THR A 764 -3.40 0.33 17.00
C THR A 764 -4.18 -0.12 18.24
N PHE A 765 -4.58 0.85 19.06
CA PHE A 765 -5.47 0.57 20.18
C PHE A 765 -6.82 0.05 19.68
N GLN A 766 -7.37 -0.90 20.45
CA GLN A 766 -8.79 -1.20 20.41
C GLN A 766 -9.62 0.07 20.60
N ALA A 767 -10.70 0.19 19.83
CA ALA A 767 -11.61 1.33 19.87
C ALA A 767 -13.02 0.85 20.25
N GLN A 768 -13.78 1.73 20.92
CA GLN A 768 -15.14 1.45 21.34
C GLN A 768 -16.11 2.42 20.67
N TYR A 769 -17.20 1.86 20.14
CA TYR A 769 -18.11 2.59 19.24
C TYR A 769 -19.53 2.74 19.78
N ASN A 770 -19.75 2.56 21.09
CA ASN A 770 -21.06 2.64 21.74
C ASN A 770 -21.61 4.08 21.82
N ARG A 771 -21.75 4.74 20.66
CA ARG A 771 -22.23 6.11 20.55
C ARG A 771 -23.69 6.12 20.11
N GLN A 772 -24.49 7.01 20.70
CA GLN A 772 -25.92 7.11 20.38
C GLN A 772 -26.21 8.04 19.20
N ASP A 773 -25.20 8.74 18.70
CA ASP A 773 -25.29 9.71 17.61
C ASP A 773 -24.94 9.12 16.23
N VAL A 774 -24.51 7.86 16.18
CA VAL A 774 -24.16 7.13 14.96
C VAL A 774 -25.27 6.13 14.61
N LEU A 775 -25.60 6.04 13.33
CA LEU A 775 -26.42 4.95 12.80
C LEU A 775 -25.49 3.87 12.24
N TYR A 776 -25.85 2.61 12.50
CA TYR A 776 -25.16 1.49 11.87
C TYR A 776 -25.83 1.15 10.55
N ILE A 777 -25.01 0.90 9.53
CA ILE A 777 -25.43 0.41 8.22
C ILE A 777 -24.96 -1.03 8.03
N GLU A 778 -25.65 -1.74 7.14
CA GLU A 778 -25.32 -3.14 6.81
C GLU A 778 -23.91 -3.21 6.18
N PRO A 779 -23.08 -4.20 6.56
CA PRO A 779 -21.77 -4.41 5.95
C PRO A 779 -21.85 -4.75 4.47
N GLY A 780 -20.78 -4.44 3.75
CA GLY A 780 -20.48 -5.01 2.44
C GLY A 780 -20.04 -6.46 2.51
N ASP A 781 -20.05 -7.15 1.35
CA ASP A 781 -19.63 -8.55 1.21
C ASP A 781 -18.15 -8.76 1.60
N ARG A 782 -17.29 -7.77 1.34
CA ARG A 782 -15.85 -7.82 1.67
C ARG A 782 -15.51 -7.53 3.14
N ASP A 783 -16.47 -7.04 3.94
CA ASP A 783 -16.25 -6.61 5.32
C ASP A 783 -16.71 -7.64 6.38
N ASP A 784 -17.00 -8.89 5.98
CA ASP A 784 -17.22 -10.07 6.84
C ASP A 784 -18.09 -9.83 8.12
N GLU A 785 -19.39 -9.53 7.95
CA GLU A 785 -20.37 -9.26 9.03
C GLU A 785 -20.05 -8.07 9.99
N ASN A 786 -18.94 -7.35 9.80
CA ASN A 786 -18.58 -6.23 10.68
C ASN A 786 -19.56 -5.07 10.54
N LYS A 787 -20.05 -4.53 11.67
CA LYS A 787 -20.96 -3.36 11.63
C LYS A 787 -20.23 -2.18 11.01
N GLN A 788 -20.95 -1.33 10.28
CA GLN A 788 -20.40 -0.09 9.75
C GLN A 788 -21.15 1.11 10.29
N THR A 789 -20.44 2.21 10.45
CA THR A 789 -21.00 3.53 10.78
C THR A 789 -21.49 4.21 9.51
N ASN A 790 -22.55 5.03 9.63
CA ASN A 790 -23.10 5.75 8.48
C ASN A 790 -22.23 6.93 7.98
N TYR A 791 -21.09 7.19 8.64
CA TYR A 791 -20.07 8.17 8.23
C TYR A 791 -18.74 7.84 8.90
N ALA A 792 -17.62 8.24 8.28
CA ALA A 792 -16.29 7.99 8.81
C ALA A 792 -16.07 8.76 10.13
N LEU A 793 -15.78 8.04 11.21
CA LEU A 793 -15.39 8.67 12.48
C LEU A 793 -14.01 9.32 12.36
N ALA A 794 -13.76 10.34 13.19
CA ALA A 794 -12.45 10.97 13.27
C ALA A 794 -11.35 9.91 13.55
N PRO A 795 -10.14 10.00 12.96
CA PRO A 795 -9.11 8.96 13.11
C PRO A 795 -8.75 8.64 14.57
N ASP A 796 -8.78 9.64 15.45
CA ASP A 796 -8.52 9.49 16.87
C ASP A 796 -9.70 8.88 17.66
N GLU A 797 -10.89 8.74 17.08
CA GLU A 797 -12.07 8.09 17.70
C GLU A 797 -12.34 6.66 17.19
N ARG A 798 -11.54 6.17 16.23
CA ARG A 798 -11.64 4.80 15.69
C ARG A 798 -10.29 4.08 15.73
N ARG A 799 -10.27 2.78 15.44
CA ARG A 799 -9.00 2.04 15.29
C ARG A 799 -8.12 2.71 14.23
N ILE A 800 -6.82 2.84 14.50
CA ILE A 800 -5.87 3.36 13.51
C ILE A 800 -5.60 2.26 12.48
N HIS A 801 -5.65 2.63 11.21
CA HIS A 801 -5.42 1.76 10.06
C HIS A 801 -4.83 2.57 8.90
N LYS A 802 -4.33 1.88 7.88
CA LYS A 802 -3.87 2.49 6.62
C LYS A 802 -5.04 2.82 5.69
N HIS A 803 -4.78 3.51 4.59
CA HIS A 803 -5.85 3.96 3.68
C HIS A 803 -6.55 2.79 2.96
N ASN A 804 -5.89 1.65 2.75
CA ASN A 804 -6.51 0.42 2.23
C ASN A 804 -7.46 -0.34 3.18
N SER A 805 -7.95 0.28 4.26
CA SER A 805 -8.85 -0.36 5.24
C SER A 805 -10.14 0.42 5.39
N ASN A 806 -11.24 -0.26 5.72
CA ASN A 806 -12.56 0.33 5.80
C ASN A 806 -12.68 1.38 6.92
N PRO A 807 -12.84 2.68 6.60
CA PRO A 807 -12.92 3.75 7.61
C PRO A 807 -14.26 3.83 8.34
N PHE A 808 -15.27 3.09 7.87
CA PHE A 808 -16.61 3.03 8.44
C PHE A 808 -16.76 1.86 9.41
N GLU A 809 -15.83 0.90 9.41
CA GLU A 809 -15.89 -0.30 10.24
C GLU A 809 -16.01 0.05 11.73
N ALA A 810 -17.00 -0.56 12.37
CA ALA A 810 -17.27 -0.53 13.79
C ALA A 810 -17.09 -1.94 14.35
N ASP A 811 -15.83 -2.36 14.44
CA ASP A 811 -15.45 -3.64 15.02
C ASP A 811 -15.78 -3.68 16.52
N ASP A 812 -16.33 -4.80 17.03
CA ASP A 812 -16.69 -4.99 18.44
C ASP A 812 -15.48 -5.44 19.28
N GLN A 813 -14.34 -4.74 19.12
CA GLN A 813 -13.09 -5.10 19.77
C GLN A 813 -12.93 -4.48 21.16
N THR A 814 -13.79 -4.76 22.15
CA THR A 814 -13.31 -4.70 23.55
C THR A 814 -13.87 -5.79 24.44
N SER A 815 -12.94 -6.42 25.17
CA SER A 815 -13.16 -7.45 26.17
C SER A 815 -13.35 -6.86 27.58
N GLY A 816 -14.12 -5.78 27.72
CA GLY A 816 -14.31 -5.09 29.01
C GLY A 816 -13.01 -4.59 29.69
N ALA A 817 -13.14 -4.05 30.91
CA ALA A 817 -12.02 -3.49 31.65
C ALA A 817 -10.90 -4.52 31.94
N ASN A 818 -9.66 -4.16 31.61
CA ASN A 818 -8.46 -4.96 31.86
C ASN A 818 -7.40 -4.14 32.66
N PRO A 819 -7.38 -4.26 34.00
CA PRO A 819 -6.41 -3.57 34.85
C PRO A 819 -4.93 -3.93 34.62
N ASP A 820 -4.67 -5.00 33.86
CA ASP A 820 -3.34 -5.49 33.48
C ASP A 820 -3.04 -5.28 31.99
N TYR A 821 -3.76 -4.38 31.31
CA TYR A 821 -3.48 -4.01 29.93
C TYR A 821 -2.02 -3.57 29.76
N ASN A 822 -1.35 -4.11 28.74
CA ASN A 822 0.07 -3.88 28.53
C ASN A 822 0.28 -2.74 27.54
N TYR A 823 0.51 -1.55 28.07
CA TYR A 823 0.83 -0.35 27.30
C TYR A 823 2.29 -0.30 26.80
N ASN A 824 3.15 -1.20 27.27
CA ASN A 824 4.56 -1.23 26.89
C ASN A 824 4.80 -1.96 25.57
N LYS A 825 3.78 -2.52 24.92
CA LYS A 825 3.93 -3.18 23.62
C LYS A 825 2.60 -3.25 22.86
N GLY A 826 2.68 -3.41 21.55
CA GLY A 826 1.52 -3.59 20.66
C GLY A 826 1.93 -3.40 19.22
N ASP A 827 0.95 -3.25 18.33
CA ASP A 827 1.21 -2.97 16.92
C ASP A 827 1.09 -1.47 16.67
N MET A 828 1.97 -0.95 15.82
CA MET A 828 2.01 0.45 15.43
C MET A 828 1.95 0.54 13.91
N GLU A 829 1.23 1.52 13.39
CA GLU A 829 1.23 1.85 11.97
C GLU A 829 2.28 2.92 11.67
N ALA A 830 2.84 2.90 10.46
CA ALA A 830 3.81 3.90 10.05
C ALA A 830 3.14 5.25 9.74
N GLY A 831 3.87 6.34 10.00
CA GLY A 831 3.46 7.73 9.74
C GLY A 831 3.10 8.07 8.30
N THR A 832 3.40 7.18 7.35
CA THR A 832 3.29 7.39 5.91
C THR A 832 1.93 7.93 5.46
N VAL A 833 0.84 7.43 6.04
CA VAL A 833 -0.54 7.82 5.69
C VAL A 833 -0.90 9.25 6.11
N PHE A 834 -0.10 9.85 7.00
CA PHE A 834 -0.16 11.27 7.34
C PHE A 834 0.89 12.08 6.56
N LEU A 835 2.15 11.60 6.55
CA LEU A 835 3.29 12.34 6.01
C LEU A 835 3.13 12.66 4.52
N LEU A 836 2.72 11.67 3.71
CA LEU A 836 2.54 11.87 2.27
C LEU A 836 1.49 12.95 1.94
N PRO A 837 0.22 12.84 2.37
CA PRO A 837 -0.77 13.86 2.05
C PRO A 837 -0.46 15.23 2.66
N TYR A 838 0.12 15.29 3.87
CA TYR A 838 0.51 16.55 4.48
C TYR A 838 1.57 17.28 3.63
N TRP A 839 2.69 16.61 3.31
CA TRP A 839 3.78 17.24 2.56
C TRP A 839 3.41 17.50 1.09
N LEU A 840 2.61 16.64 0.48
CA LEU A 840 2.04 16.90 -0.85
C LEU A 840 1.15 18.15 -0.84
N GLY A 841 0.26 18.28 0.16
CA GLY A 841 -0.60 19.44 0.31
C GLY A 841 0.19 20.74 0.51
N ARG A 842 1.29 20.68 1.28
CA ARG A 842 2.24 21.79 1.45
C ARG A 842 2.92 22.14 0.13
N TYR A 843 3.39 21.14 -0.62
CA TYR A 843 4.12 21.34 -1.87
C TYR A 843 3.26 21.99 -2.98
N PHE A 844 2.00 21.59 -3.11
CA PHE A 844 1.08 22.18 -4.09
C PHE A 844 0.28 23.38 -3.57
N GLU A 845 0.72 23.97 -2.44
CA GLU A 845 0.06 25.09 -1.76
C GLU A 845 -1.46 24.88 -1.53
N ILE A 846 -1.90 23.64 -1.33
CA ILE A 846 -3.27 23.32 -0.91
C ILE A 846 -3.44 23.72 0.57
N ILE A 847 -2.40 23.45 1.37
CA ILE A 847 -2.32 23.84 2.78
C ILE A 847 -1.01 24.59 3.03
N ALA A 848 -1.00 25.46 4.04
CA ALA A 848 0.20 26.14 4.53
C ALA A 848 0.09 26.33 6.06
N GLU A 849 1.19 26.18 6.78
CA GLU A 849 1.29 26.53 8.21
C GLU A 849 1.48 28.03 8.44
#